data_AF-A0A497E0D1-F1
#
_entry.id   AF-A0A497E0D1-F1
#
_cell.length_a   1.000
_cell.length_b   1.000
_cell.length_c   1.000
_cell.angle_alpha   90.00
_cell.angle_beta   90.00
_cell.angle_gamma   90.00
#
_symmetry.space_group_name_H-M   'P 1'
#
loop_
_entity.id
_entity.type
_entity.pdbx_description
1 polymer ?
#
loop_
_entity_poly.entity_id
_entity_poly.type
_entity_poly.pdbx_seq_one_letter_code
_entity_poly.pdbx_strand_id
1 'polypeptide(L)'
;MRPLGQTYSALSLEKAIQLIQQKNFQVIVVDYTLGRYSLLKGIVPRETSVIITGNSDQSVKLCLQDWPPRRYVDAQPFPYSERSTIAFKKALQRAIDHALLLEETNRLRRIVERQEVEIQETYHQIREIKETINEYIVKEIEKRVALESQFIWFRKEKQKIEEILKKLHKAHDVTDLLDIVYDIKEIIGSQGISLYLVEENDSYGKFLKPLVWNNKILSYPDISSHIVLLETMDYAAFTAKTGTEVNSHSSEFDKRLSTRYKNQLGYELKNLLSVPIRHDEEVIGVLEVYNKLPSPGDKSKHFSREDEEILARLSEHIGIAITKLNLIQYDALTGLLRPEPFFDKIIQKIKTESKRRQENSAYALVMGDVDWFKHYNDRNGHEAGNRLLRELSRVLKTSTRDEDLLCRYGGEEFLFFLTGIKTPEEAFSFTERIRKNVEEYYFDNQEFQPNHNLTMSFGITFFTKDRFPNPHLITKQDLIKLANEADVALAQAKGKRTALSPLSPGEKPGPPKNKICLYQPPHSSSSEPVLLQTIDSTVERERRRFPRYYTSTLMIFKMDGFQKISKTVNLSLGGAKILTDIPLPEKKEISLILVLGNKAFQCGGKVIYCQPGNQNFTHQYLTGIEFLDLSLKDRHSLEEYFNSLNLTPSRFS
;
A
#
# COMPACT_ATOMS: atom_id res chain seq x y z
N MET A 1 89.86 -68.64 15.48
CA MET A 1 88.55 -68.03 15.83
C MET A 1 88.55 -66.62 15.28
N ARG A 2 87.45 -66.16 14.65
CA ARG A 2 87.32 -64.75 14.27
C ARG A 2 87.57 -63.89 15.52
N PRO A 3 88.41 -62.86 15.48
CA PRO A 3 88.59 -61.98 16.62
C PRO A 3 87.22 -61.39 16.99
N LEU A 4 86.86 -61.42 18.28
CA LEU A 4 85.62 -60.83 18.83
C LEU A 4 85.62 -59.29 18.77
N GLY A 5 86.40 -58.71 17.86
CA GLY A 5 86.72 -57.28 17.78
C GLY A 5 88.18 -56.97 18.09
N GLN A 6 88.49 -55.69 18.17
CA GLN A 6 89.82 -55.19 18.49
C GLN A 6 90.01 -55.17 20.00
N THR A 7 90.97 -55.95 20.49
CA THR A 7 91.28 -56.05 21.92
C THR A 7 92.39 -55.08 22.30
N TYR A 8 92.21 -54.38 23.42
CA TYR A 8 93.23 -53.51 24.00
C TYR A 8 93.52 -53.97 25.42
N SER A 9 94.80 -54.02 25.77
CA SER A 9 95.24 -54.39 27.11
C SER A 9 95.90 -53.20 27.79
N ALA A 10 95.47 -52.90 29.01
CA ALA A 10 96.13 -51.95 29.91
C ALA A 10 96.64 -52.72 31.13
N LEU A 11 97.91 -52.49 31.48
CA LEU A 11 98.55 -53.10 32.65
C LEU A 11 98.53 -52.16 33.88
N SER A 12 98.03 -50.93 33.72
CA SER A 12 97.86 -49.95 34.79
C SER A 12 96.53 -49.21 34.63
N LEU A 13 95.98 -48.72 35.75
CA LEU A 13 94.71 -47.98 35.77
C LEU A 13 94.80 -46.67 34.96
N GLU A 14 95.92 -45.95 35.03
CA GLU A 14 96.16 -44.72 34.27
C GLU A 14 96.08 -44.96 32.76
N LYS A 15 96.71 -46.03 32.28
CA LYS A 15 96.68 -46.42 30.86
C LYS A 15 95.28 -46.90 30.43
N ALA A 16 94.54 -47.56 31.33
CA ALA A 16 93.15 -47.94 31.08
C ALA A 16 92.24 -46.71 30.95
N ILE A 17 92.39 -45.70 31.82
CA ILE A 17 91.62 -44.45 31.76
C ILE A 17 91.89 -43.72 30.44
N GLN A 18 93.17 -43.58 30.03
CA GLN A 18 93.52 -42.97 28.74
C GLN A 18 92.86 -43.68 27.57
N LEU A 19 92.88 -45.03 27.57
CA LEU A 19 92.24 -45.82 26.52
C LEU A 19 90.72 -45.64 26.51
N ILE A 20 90.07 -45.67 27.69
CA ILE A 20 88.61 -45.52 27.83
C ILE A 20 88.14 -44.12 27.42
N GLN A 21 88.97 -43.09 27.61
CA GLN A 21 88.68 -41.73 27.14
C GLN A 21 88.85 -41.57 25.63
N GLN A 22 89.79 -42.29 25.03
CA GLN A 22 90.08 -42.19 23.60
C GLN A 22 89.22 -43.12 22.74
N LYS A 23 88.70 -44.22 23.31
CA LYS A 23 87.98 -45.26 22.58
C LYS A 23 86.75 -45.72 23.35
N ASN A 24 85.69 -46.02 22.62
CA ASN A 24 84.48 -46.58 23.20
C ASN A 24 84.60 -48.11 23.27
N PHE A 25 84.41 -48.67 24.47
CA PHE A 25 84.48 -50.10 24.71
C PHE A 25 83.09 -50.67 24.99
N GLN A 26 82.74 -51.74 24.29
CA GLN A 26 81.48 -52.48 24.51
C GLN A 26 81.57 -53.35 25.77
N VAL A 27 82.73 -53.97 25.99
CA VAL A 27 83.01 -54.78 27.17
C VAL A 27 84.38 -54.43 27.73
N ILE A 28 84.46 -54.29 29.05
CA ILE A 28 85.73 -54.14 29.76
C ILE A 28 85.89 -55.36 30.67
N VAL A 29 87.03 -56.04 30.54
CA VAL A 29 87.42 -57.11 31.46
C VAL A 29 88.40 -56.54 32.47
N VAL A 30 88.09 -56.64 33.76
CA VAL A 30 88.90 -56.07 34.85
C VAL A 30 89.26 -57.15 35.85
N ASP A 31 90.49 -57.13 36.34
CA ASP A 31 90.89 -57.98 37.46
C ASP A 31 90.12 -57.61 38.74
N TYR A 32 89.80 -58.59 39.59
CA TYR A 32 89.03 -58.40 40.81
C TYR A 32 89.64 -57.38 41.78
N THR A 33 90.96 -57.21 41.76
CA THR A 33 91.66 -56.18 42.56
C THR A 33 91.21 -54.76 42.22
N LEU A 34 90.80 -54.52 40.97
CA LEU A 34 90.31 -53.24 40.46
C LEU A 34 88.81 -53.26 40.13
N GLY A 35 88.12 -54.39 40.33
CA GLY A 35 86.74 -54.61 39.91
C GLY A 35 85.64 -53.99 40.79
N ARG A 36 85.99 -53.27 41.87
CA ARG A 36 85.01 -52.59 42.72
C ARG A 36 84.39 -51.39 42.00
N TYR A 37 83.09 -51.17 42.18
CA TYR A 37 82.38 -50.08 41.53
C TYR A 37 82.91 -48.72 42.01
N SER A 38 83.26 -48.59 43.28
CA SER A 38 83.84 -47.34 43.82
C SER A 38 85.10 -46.87 43.08
N LEU A 39 85.91 -47.79 42.57
CA LEU A 39 87.13 -47.48 41.81
C LEU A 39 86.86 -47.19 40.33
N LEU A 40 85.81 -47.77 39.76
CA LEU A 40 85.49 -47.69 38.33
C LEU A 40 84.36 -46.69 38.01
N LYS A 41 83.68 -46.17 39.04
CA LYS A 41 82.62 -45.16 38.92
C LYS A 41 83.18 -43.87 38.33
N GLY A 42 82.58 -43.41 37.23
CA GLY A 42 83.01 -42.22 36.50
C GLY A 42 84.10 -42.47 35.46
N ILE A 43 84.75 -43.64 35.49
CA ILE A 43 85.70 -44.08 34.46
C ILE A 43 84.97 -44.91 33.41
N VAL A 44 84.16 -45.89 33.83
CA VAL A 44 83.45 -46.79 32.92
C VAL A 44 82.12 -46.15 32.48
N PRO A 45 81.89 -45.97 31.15
CA PRO A 45 80.62 -45.51 30.60
C PRO A 45 79.44 -46.35 31.09
N ARG A 46 78.23 -45.77 31.09
CA ARG A 46 77.04 -46.47 31.61
C ARG A 46 76.62 -47.63 30.72
N GLU A 47 76.99 -47.55 29.44
CA GLU A 47 76.59 -48.45 28.36
C GLU A 47 77.56 -49.64 28.20
N THR A 48 78.72 -49.58 28.87
CA THR A 48 79.76 -50.61 28.79
C THR A 48 79.49 -51.74 29.78
N SER A 49 79.43 -52.97 29.27
CA SER A 49 79.35 -54.17 30.09
C SER A 49 80.70 -54.45 30.77
N VAL A 50 80.68 -54.91 32.02
CA VAL A 50 81.92 -55.19 32.76
C VAL A 50 82.00 -56.66 33.14
N ILE A 51 83.16 -57.27 32.92
CA ILE A 51 83.44 -58.63 33.38
C ILE A 51 84.58 -58.56 34.38
N ILE A 52 84.31 -58.98 35.62
CA ILE A 52 85.33 -59.06 36.65
C ILE A 52 85.92 -60.46 36.61
N THR A 53 87.25 -60.55 36.59
CA THR A 53 87.99 -61.81 36.54
C THR A 53 89.03 -61.91 37.65
N GLY A 54 89.38 -63.12 38.07
CA GLY A 54 90.39 -63.32 39.12
C GLY A 54 90.63 -64.79 39.46
N ASN A 55 91.54 -65.02 40.40
CA ASN A 55 92.05 -66.37 40.71
C ASN A 55 91.13 -67.14 41.68
N SER A 56 90.13 -66.48 42.29
CA SER A 56 89.20 -67.07 43.25
C SER A 56 87.76 -66.63 42.96
N ASP A 57 86.85 -67.60 42.82
CA ASP A 57 85.42 -67.35 42.57
C ASP A 57 84.76 -66.51 43.68
N GLN A 58 85.21 -66.68 44.93
CA GLN A 58 84.69 -65.94 46.08
C GLN A 58 85.10 -64.46 46.04
N SER A 59 86.33 -64.17 45.62
CA SER A 59 86.86 -62.80 45.54
C SER A 59 86.20 -62.00 44.42
N VAL A 60 85.94 -62.62 43.27
CA VAL A 60 85.28 -61.96 42.13
C VAL A 60 83.80 -61.69 42.44
N LYS A 61 83.09 -62.62 43.09
CA LYS A 61 81.68 -62.45 43.46
C LYS A 61 81.45 -61.36 44.50
N LEU A 62 82.37 -61.16 45.44
CA LEU A 62 82.30 -60.05 46.40
C LEU A 62 82.30 -58.69 45.70
N CYS A 63 83.01 -58.55 44.59
CA CYS A 63 83.03 -57.29 43.83
C CYS A 63 81.67 -56.95 43.21
N LEU A 64 80.84 -57.93 42.84
CA LEU A 64 79.51 -57.69 42.25
C LEU A 64 78.54 -56.99 43.20
N GLN A 65 78.68 -57.19 44.51
CA GLN A 65 77.77 -56.61 45.51
C GLN A 65 77.83 -55.07 45.55
N ASP A 66 78.96 -54.49 45.11
CA ASP A 66 79.19 -53.05 45.07
C ASP A 66 78.59 -52.38 43.82
N TRP A 67 78.15 -53.17 42.82
CA TRP A 67 77.64 -52.62 41.55
C TRP A 67 76.14 -52.33 41.58
N PRO A 68 75.70 -51.21 40.96
CA PRO A 68 74.29 -50.88 40.88
C PRO A 68 73.51 -51.87 40.01
N PRO A 69 72.27 -52.24 40.39
CA PRO A 69 71.49 -53.31 39.73
C PRO A 69 71.11 -53.02 38.27
N ARG A 70 71.26 -51.78 37.80
CA ARG A 70 70.98 -51.37 36.42
C ARG A 70 72.21 -51.46 35.48
N ARG A 71 73.37 -51.89 35.98
CA ARG A 71 74.57 -52.11 35.16
C ARG A 71 74.77 -53.61 34.94
N TYR A 72 75.09 -53.99 33.71
CA TYR A 72 75.46 -55.37 33.40
C TYR A 72 76.90 -55.62 33.85
N VAL A 73 77.03 -56.47 34.88
CA VAL A 73 78.33 -56.92 35.38
C VAL A 73 78.27 -58.42 35.60
N ASP A 74 79.23 -59.14 35.04
CA ASP A 74 79.39 -60.58 35.23
C ASP A 74 80.71 -60.85 35.96
N ALA A 75 80.75 -61.91 36.77
CA ALA A 75 81.91 -62.33 37.54
C ALA A 75 82.28 -63.74 37.11
N GLN A 76 83.46 -63.90 36.53
CA GLN A 76 83.94 -65.20 36.08
C GLN A 76 85.38 -65.43 36.56
N PRO A 77 85.73 -66.61 37.09
CA PRO A 77 87.13 -66.91 37.40
C PRO A 77 87.98 -66.88 36.12
N PHE A 78 89.27 -66.53 36.26
CA PHE A 78 90.17 -66.44 35.13
C PHE A 78 90.33 -67.83 34.46
N PRO A 79 90.32 -67.92 33.12
CA PRO A 79 90.14 -69.19 32.42
C PRO A 79 91.41 -70.05 32.38
N TYR A 80 91.76 -70.70 33.50
CA TYR A 80 92.91 -71.62 33.60
C TYR A 80 92.63 -73.05 33.08
N SER A 81 91.35 -73.44 32.98
CA SER A 81 90.90 -74.76 32.51
C SER A 81 89.96 -74.65 31.31
N GLU A 82 89.86 -75.71 30.51
CA GLU A 82 88.98 -75.76 29.32
C GLU A 82 87.51 -75.45 29.67
N ARG A 83 87.03 -75.98 30.80
CA ARG A 83 85.67 -75.70 31.31
C ARG A 83 85.47 -74.22 31.68
N SER A 84 86.45 -73.60 32.33
CA SER A 84 86.41 -72.17 32.66
C SER A 84 86.55 -71.27 31.43
N THR A 85 87.30 -71.69 30.41
CA THR A 85 87.39 -70.98 29.12
C THR A 85 86.04 -70.93 28.41
N ILE A 86 85.27 -72.03 28.44
CA ILE A 86 83.92 -72.07 27.85
C ILE A 86 82.96 -71.15 28.61
N ALA A 87 82.99 -71.17 29.95
CA ALA A 87 82.16 -70.30 30.77
C ALA A 87 82.48 -68.81 30.55
N PHE A 88 83.77 -68.45 30.55
CA PHE A 88 84.22 -67.09 30.29
C PHE A 88 83.85 -66.61 28.87
N LYS A 89 83.97 -67.48 27.85
CA LYS A 89 83.53 -67.15 26.48
C LYS A 89 82.02 -66.88 26.40
N LYS A 90 81.19 -67.67 27.10
CA LYS A 90 79.75 -67.44 27.17
C LYS A 90 79.42 -66.13 27.89
N ALA A 91 80.10 -65.83 28.99
CA ALA A 91 79.95 -64.57 29.72
C ALA A 91 80.35 -63.36 28.86
N LEU A 92 81.47 -63.46 28.15
CA LEU A 92 81.95 -62.44 27.21
C LEU A 92 80.95 -62.21 26.08
N GLN A 93 80.41 -63.27 25.47
CA GLN A 93 79.40 -63.13 24.42
C GLN A 93 78.14 -62.43 24.95
N ARG A 94 77.62 -62.86 26.11
CA ARG A 94 76.45 -62.21 26.74
C ARG A 94 76.69 -60.73 27.05
N ALA A 95 77.90 -60.37 27.49
CA ALA A 95 78.28 -58.99 27.77
C ALA A 95 78.32 -58.13 26.50
N ILE A 96 78.85 -58.67 25.40
CA ILE A 96 78.87 -58.01 24.08
C ILE A 96 77.44 -57.83 23.57
N ASP A 97 76.63 -58.90 23.59
CA ASP A 97 75.25 -58.85 23.11
C ASP A 97 74.42 -57.85 23.91
N HIS A 98 74.59 -57.81 25.24
CA HIS A 98 73.93 -56.81 26.09
C HIS A 98 74.34 -55.37 25.72
N ALA A 99 75.64 -55.11 25.54
CA ALA A 99 76.13 -53.77 25.19
C ALA A 99 75.58 -53.32 23.82
N LEU A 100 75.58 -54.21 22.83
CA LEU A 100 75.01 -53.95 21.50
C LEU A 100 73.49 -53.69 21.56
N LEU A 101 72.75 -54.49 22.32
CA LEU A 101 71.32 -54.29 22.50
C LEU A 101 71.01 -52.96 23.23
N LEU A 102 71.83 -52.59 24.21
CA LEU A 102 71.67 -51.33 24.92
C LEU A 102 71.96 -50.12 24.02
N GLU A 103 72.97 -50.21 23.16
CA GLU A 103 73.28 -49.19 22.15
C GLU A 103 72.13 -49.04 21.15
N GLU A 104 71.63 -50.14 20.59
CA GLU A 104 70.54 -50.11 19.62
C GLU A 104 69.22 -49.64 20.24
N THR A 105 68.89 -50.06 21.46
CA THR A 105 67.69 -49.57 22.17
C THR A 105 67.78 -48.07 22.47
N ASN A 106 68.94 -47.56 22.87
CA ASN A 106 69.14 -46.13 23.06
C ASN A 106 69.05 -45.36 21.73
N ARG A 107 69.57 -45.92 20.64
CA ARG A 107 69.45 -45.34 19.29
C ARG A 107 67.99 -45.27 18.85
N LEU A 108 67.25 -46.37 18.96
CA LEU A 108 65.83 -46.42 18.63
C LEU A 108 65.02 -45.46 19.48
N ARG A 109 65.31 -45.36 20.79
CA ARG A 109 64.65 -44.39 21.67
C ARG A 109 64.85 -42.95 21.20
N ARG A 110 66.08 -42.56 20.83
CA ARG A 110 66.34 -41.21 20.30
C ARG A 110 65.61 -40.95 18.97
N ILE A 111 65.46 -41.97 18.12
CA ILE A 111 64.70 -41.84 16.87
C ILE A 111 63.22 -41.62 17.17
N VAL A 112 62.63 -42.41 18.07
CA VAL A 112 61.23 -42.27 18.49
C VAL A 112 61.00 -40.90 19.13
N GLU A 113 61.84 -40.48 20.07
CA GLU A 113 61.75 -39.15 20.70
C GLU A 113 61.79 -38.02 19.66
N ARG A 114 62.66 -38.13 18.64
CA ARG A 114 62.71 -37.15 17.54
C ARG A 114 61.44 -37.17 16.69
N GLN A 115 60.94 -38.35 16.33
CA GLN A 115 59.71 -38.48 15.54
C GLN A 115 58.49 -37.97 16.31
N GLU A 116 58.41 -38.18 17.62
CA GLU A 116 57.33 -37.64 18.46
C GLU A 116 57.31 -36.11 18.44
N VAL A 117 58.49 -35.46 18.53
CA VAL A 117 58.59 -33.99 18.41
C VAL A 117 58.14 -33.50 17.03
N GLU A 118 58.62 -34.14 15.96
CA GLU A 118 58.25 -33.77 14.57
C GLU A 118 56.74 -33.94 14.32
N ILE A 119 56.14 -35.00 14.87
CA ILE A 119 54.69 -35.24 14.82
C ILE A 119 53.96 -34.12 15.57
N GLN A 120 54.40 -33.73 16.78
CA GLN A 120 53.77 -32.66 17.54
C GLN A 120 53.82 -31.31 16.81
N GLU A 121 54.97 -30.96 16.21
CA GLU A 121 55.11 -29.75 15.40
C GLU A 121 54.18 -29.77 14.18
N THR A 122 54.11 -30.91 13.49
CA THR A 122 53.22 -31.09 12.33
C THR A 122 51.75 -30.95 12.74
N TYR A 123 51.33 -31.54 13.86
CA TYR A 123 49.98 -31.39 14.39
C TYR A 123 49.67 -29.93 14.76
N HIS A 124 50.63 -29.20 15.31
CA HIS A 124 50.46 -27.78 15.62
C HIS A 124 50.25 -26.95 14.35
N GLN A 125 51.07 -27.16 13.31
CA GLN A 125 50.90 -26.50 12.01
C GLN A 125 49.55 -26.82 11.36
N ILE A 126 49.14 -28.09 11.37
CA ILE A 126 47.82 -28.51 10.85
C ILE A 126 46.70 -27.77 11.60
N ARG A 127 46.83 -27.61 12.92
CA ARG A 127 45.84 -26.90 13.73
C ARG A 127 45.78 -25.41 13.39
N GLU A 128 46.91 -24.73 13.25
CA GLU A 128 46.95 -23.32 12.85
C GLU A 128 46.35 -23.09 11.45
N ILE A 129 46.68 -23.97 10.49
CA ILE A 129 46.11 -23.92 9.15
C ILE A 129 44.59 -24.12 9.21
N LYS A 130 44.12 -25.08 10.03
CA LYS A 130 42.68 -25.32 10.21
C LYS A 130 41.96 -24.12 10.83
N GLU A 131 42.54 -23.48 11.84
CA GLU A 131 41.99 -22.28 12.47
C GLU A 131 41.91 -21.12 11.46
N THR A 132 42.98 -20.89 10.70
CA THR A 132 43.03 -19.87 9.63
C THR A 132 42.00 -20.12 8.53
N ILE A 133 41.87 -21.37 8.06
CA ILE A 133 40.88 -21.75 7.05
C ILE A 133 39.47 -21.53 7.60
N ASN A 134 39.19 -21.92 8.84
CA ASN A 134 37.89 -21.72 9.46
C ASN A 134 37.54 -20.23 9.56
N GLU A 135 38.46 -19.39 10.05
CA GLU A 135 38.23 -17.94 10.12
C GLU A 135 37.96 -17.31 8.75
N TYR A 136 38.74 -17.71 7.73
CA TYR A 136 38.54 -17.25 6.36
C TYR A 136 37.18 -17.69 5.81
N ILE A 137 36.81 -18.96 5.98
CA ILE A 137 35.51 -19.50 5.55
C ILE A 137 34.37 -18.76 6.26
N VAL A 138 34.46 -18.53 7.57
CA VAL A 138 33.43 -17.80 8.32
C VAL A 138 33.26 -16.38 7.78
N LYS A 139 34.37 -15.63 7.59
CA LYS A 139 34.31 -14.28 7.00
C LYS A 139 33.73 -14.26 5.59
N GLU A 140 34.08 -15.24 4.76
CA GLU A 140 33.55 -15.34 3.40
C GLU A 140 32.05 -15.72 3.39
N ILE A 141 31.61 -16.59 4.31
CA ILE A 141 30.19 -16.90 4.52
C ILE A 141 29.44 -15.67 5.00
N GLU A 142 29.96 -14.93 5.99
CA GLU A 142 29.34 -13.68 6.48
C GLU A 142 29.17 -12.67 5.35
N LYS A 143 30.20 -12.49 4.51
CA LYS A 143 30.15 -11.63 3.33
C LYS A 143 29.10 -12.10 2.32
N ARG A 144 29.04 -13.40 2.02
CA ARG A 144 28.02 -13.96 1.11
C ARG A 144 26.62 -13.80 1.67
N VAL A 145 26.40 -14.09 2.95
CA VAL A 145 25.10 -13.94 3.61
C VAL A 145 24.65 -12.48 3.59
N ALA A 146 25.55 -11.53 3.82
CA ALA A 146 25.25 -10.10 3.72
C ALA A 146 24.83 -9.70 2.29
N LEU A 147 25.57 -10.14 1.26
CA LEU A 147 25.25 -9.90 -0.15
C LEU A 147 23.91 -10.56 -0.56
N GLU A 148 23.69 -11.81 -0.15
CA GLU A 148 22.45 -12.55 -0.43
C GLU A 148 21.25 -11.87 0.22
N SER A 149 21.41 -11.39 1.47
CA SER A 149 20.37 -10.64 2.19
C SER A 149 20.03 -9.32 1.49
N GLN A 150 21.05 -8.58 1.04
CA GLN A 150 20.86 -7.37 0.23
C GLN A 150 20.15 -7.69 -1.09
N PHE A 151 20.57 -8.74 -1.79
CA PHE A 151 19.95 -9.16 -3.05
C PHE A 151 18.48 -9.55 -2.88
N ILE A 152 18.14 -10.31 -1.83
CA ILE A 152 16.76 -10.68 -1.50
C ILE A 152 15.94 -9.42 -1.21
N TRP A 153 16.51 -8.45 -0.49
CA TRP A 153 15.84 -7.19 -0.19
C TRP A 153 15.55 -6.38 -1.47
N PHE A 154 16.56 -6.16 -2.32
CA PHE A 154 16.39 -5.50 -3.62
C PHE A 154 15.35 -6.21 -4.50
N ARG A 155 15.31 -7.54 -4.48
CA ARG A 155 14.33 -8.32 -5.24
C ARG A 155 12.91 -8.10 -4.72
N LYS A 156 12.71 -8.04 -3.40
CA LYS A 156 11.40 -7.74 -2.78
C LYS A 156 10.95 -6.32 -3.10
N GLU A 157 11.86 -5.35 -3.04
CA GLU A 157 11.56 -3.95 -3.35
C GLU A 157 11.17 -3.78 -4.82
N LYS A 158 11.94 -4.37 -5.74
CA LYS A 158 11.59 -4.43 -7.16
C LYS A 158 10.21 -5.05 -7.38
N GLN A 159 9.90 -6.16 -6.70
CA GLN A 159 8.59 -6.81 -6.81
C GLN A 159 7.45 -5.89 -6.33
N LYS A 160 7.63 -5.17 -5.22
CA LYS A 160 6.67 -4.18 -4.74
C LYS A 160 6.45 -3.06 -5.75
N ILE A 161 7.52 -2.54 -6.36
CA ILE A 161 7.42 -1.53 -7.43
C ILE A 161 6.60 -2.08 -8.61
N GLU A 162 6.87 -3.31 -9.06
CA GLU A 162 6.09 -3.95 -10.14
C GLU A 162 4.61 -4.13 -9.78
N GLU A 163 4.30 -4.42 -8.51
CA GLU A 163 2.92 -4.49 -8.00
C GLU A 163 2.23 -3.12 -8.02
N ILE A 164 2.92 -2.05 -7.57
CA ILE A 164 2.40 -0.68 -7.67
C ILE A 164 2.11 -0.30 -9.12
N LEU A 165 3.03 -0.59 -10.04
CA LEU A 165 2.85 -0.31 -11.47
C LEU A 165 1.64 -1.07 -12.05
N LYS A 166 1.43 -2.32 -11.64
CA LYS A 166 0.24 -3.09 -12.02
C LYS A 166 -1.05 -2.48 -11.46
N LYS A 167 -1.05 -1.99 -10.22
CA LYS A 167 -2.19 -1.28 -9.62
C LYS A 167 -2.48 0.02 -10.38
N LEU A 168 -1.44 0.83 -10.67
CA LEU A 168 -1.55 2.07 -11.45
C LEU A 168 -2.19 1.83 -12.82
N HIS A 169 -1.73 0.81 -13.54
CA HIS A 169 -2.30 0.48 -14.86
C HIS A 169 -3.74 -0.03 -14.79
N LYS A 170 -4.16 -0.64 -13.68
CA LYS A 170 -5.52 -1.16 -13.47
C LYS A 170 -6.47 -0.15 -12.83
N ALA A 171 -5.97 0.97 -12.33
CA ALA A 171 -6.79 1.97 -11.66
C ALA A 171 -7.96 2.44 -12.55
N HIS A 172 -9.14 2.50 -11.96
CA HIS A 172 -10.40 2.92 -12.59
C HIS A 172 -11.06 4.09 -11.87
N ASP A 173 -10.66 4.40 -10.63
CA ASP A 173 -11.11 5.59 -9.90
C ASP A 173 -9.98 6.29 -9.12
N VAL A 174 -10.33 7.37 -8.41
CA VAL A 174 -9.40 8.14 -7.58
C VAL A 174 -8.96 7.36 -6.35
N THR A 175 -9.83 6.50 -5.83
CA THR A 175 -9.55 5.71 -4.64
C THR A 175 -8.41 4.74 -4.89
N ASP A 176 -8.38 4.11 -6.07
CA ASP A 176 -7.24 3.28 -6.51
C ASP A 176 -5.92 4.06 -6.50
N LEU A 177 -5.94 5.29 -7.02
CA LEU A 177 -4.77 6.19 -7.05
C LEU A 177 -4.30 6.56 -5.63
N LEU A 178 -5.23 6.69 -4.68
CA LEU A 178 -4.90 7.03 -3.31
C LEU A 178 -4.21 5.87 -2.58
N ASP A 179 -4.66 4.63 -2.77
CA ASP A 179 -4.00 3.45 -2.21
C ASP A 179 -2.55 3.33 -2.73
N ILE A 180 -2.36 3.62 -4.01
CA ILE A 180 -1.02 3.66 -4.63
C ILE A 180 -0.12 4.70 -3.97
N VAL A 181 -0.62 5.90 -3.67
CA VAL A 181 0.17 6.94 -2.99
C VAL A 181 0.66 6.45 -1.62
N TYR A 182 -0.15 5.68 -0.88
CA TYR A 182 0.33 5.05 0.37
C TYR A 182 1.38 3.97 0.13
N ASP A 183 1.20 3.13 -0.90
CA ASP A 183 2.21 2.11 -1.25
C ASP A 183 3.57 2.77 -1.59
N ILE A 184 3.56 3.91 -2.29
CA ILE A 184 4.77 4.69 -2.63
C ILE A 184 5.47 5.17 -1.36
N LYS A 185 4.71 5.71 -0.39
CA LYS A 185 5.25 6.13 0.91
C LYS A 185 5.95 4.96 1.62
N GLU A 186 5.38 3.76 1.58
CA GLU A 186 5.98 2.59 2.20
C GLU A 186 7.28 2.15 1.52
N ILE A 187 7.33 2.17 0.18
CA ILE A 187 8.56 1.82 -0.57
C ILE A 187 9.66 2.83 -0.30
N ILE A 188 9.36 4.12 -0.41
CA ILE A 188 10.34 5.18 -0.15
C ILE A 188 10.70 5.24 1.35
N GLY A 189 9.88 4.67 2.23
CA GLY A 189 10.11 4.70 3.67
C GLY A 189 10.07 6.12 4.21
N SER A 190 9.02 6.88 3.91
CA SER A 190 8.84 8.25 4.40
C SER A 190 7.81 8.34 5.53
N GLN A 191 7.93 9.36 6.37
CA GLN A 191 6.95 9.63 7.45
C GLN A 191 5.62 10.12 6.88
N GLY A 192 5.67 10.92 5.81
CA GLY A 192 4.48 11.46 5.15
C GLY A 192 4.64 11.60 3.66
N ILE A 193 3.50 11.66 2.98
CA ILE A 193 3.40 11.89 1.53
C ILE A 193 2.28 12.89 1.23
N SER A 194 2.48 13.72 0.22
CA SER A 194 1.47 14.62 -0.33
C SER A 194 1.46 14.58 -1.86
N LEU A 195 0.27 14.69 -2.43
CA LEU A 195 0.02 14.70 -3.85
C LEU A 195 -0.80 15.93 -4.20
N TYR A 196 -0.33 16.69 -5.19
CA TYR A 196 -1.00 17.89 -5.69
C TYR A 196 -1.28 17.78 -7.18
N LEU A 197 -2.37 18.42 -7.60
CA LEU A 197 -2.66 18.70 -9.00
C LEU A 197 -2.51 20.19 -9.27
N VAL A 198 -1.96 20.53 -10.45
CA VAL A 198 -1.99 21.90 -10.96
C VAL A 198 -3.40 22.20 -11.44
N GLU A 199 -3.98 23.29 -10.95
CA GLU A 199 -5.23 23.87 -11.42
C GLU A 199 -5.02 25.35 -11.78
N GLU A 200 -5.89 25.89 -12.61
CA GLU A 200 -5.84 27.29 -13.04
C GLU A 200 -7.23 27.90 -12.93
N ASN A 201 -7.33 29.06 -12.27
CA ASN A 201 -8.56 29.84 -12.23
C ASN A 201 -8.28 31.34 -12.38
N ASP A 202 -9.33 32.10 -12.69
CA ASP A 202 -9.22 33.53 -12.99
C ASP A 202 -8.85 34.38 -11.75
N SER A 203 -9.05 33.85 -10.53
CA SER A 203 -8.84 34.59 -9.28
C SER A 203 -7.43 34.43 -8.68
N TYR A 204 -6.83 33.26 -8.85
CA TYR A 204 -5.54 32.87 -8.23
C TYR A 204 -4.46 32.53 -9.26
N GLY A 205 -4.79 32.51 -10.55
CA GLY A 205 -3.88 32.04 -11.60
C GLY A 205 -3.66 30.52 -11.47
N LYS A 206 -2.45 30.06 -11.79
CA LYS A 206 -2.07 28.66 -11.58
C LYS A 206 -1.75 28.41 -10.10
N PHE A 207 -2.36 27.36 -9.53
CA PHE A 207 -2.14 26.93 -8.15
C PHE A 207 -2.08 25.41 -8.04
N LEU A 208 -1.53 24.91 -6.94
CA LEU A 208 -1.51 23.51 -6.58
C LEU A 208 -2.67 23.21 -5.63
N LYS A 209 -3.54 22.29 -6.05
CA LYS A 209 -4.61 21.73 -5.24
C LYS A 209 -4.17 20.40 -4.64
N PRO A 210 -4.14 20.27 -3.31
CA PRO A 210 -3.81 19.01 -2.65
C PRO A 210 -4.95 17.99 -2.82
N LEU A 211 -4.60 16.81 -3.33
CA LEU A 211 -5.45 15.61 -3.25
C LEU A 211 -5.14 14.82 -1.97
N VAL A 212 -3.86 14.73 -1.64
CA VAL A 212 -3.36 14.13 -0.40
C VAL A 212 -2.44 15.14 0.25
N TRP A 213 -2.65 15.41 1.53
CA TRP A 213 -1.75 16.21 2.36
C TRP A 213 -1.35 15.41 3.58
N ASN A 214 -0.06 15.13 3.72
CA ASN A 214 0.52 14.43 4.87
C ASN A 214 -0.28 13.19 5.29
N ASN A 215 -0.41 12.23 4.37
CA ASN A 215 -1.17 10.98 4.60
C ASN A 215 -2.68 11.17 4.83
N LYS A 216 -3.26 12.33 4.51
CA LYS A 216 -4.70 12.57 4.67
C LYS A 216 -5.31 13.03 3.37
N ILE A 217 -6.47 12.47 3.07
CA ILE A 217 -7.35 12.96 2.00
C ILE A 217 -8.09 14.17 2.57
N LEU A 218 -7.99 15.31 1.89
CA LEU A 218 -8.61 16.54 2.35
C LEU A 218 -10.06 16.63 1.88
N SER A 219 -10.95 17.02 2.79
CA SER A 219 -12.33 17.38 2.47
C SER A 219 -12.37 18.81 1.87
N TYR A 220 -13.42 19.17 1.13
CA TYR A 220 -13.49 20.46 0.40
C TYR A 220 -13.18 21.71 1.27
N PRO A 221 -13.66 21.82 2.53
CA PRO A 221 -13.27 22.92 3.42
C PRO A 221 -11.77 22.95 3.71
N ASP A 222 -11.15 21.78 3.92
CA ASP A 222 -9.73 21.63 4.24
C ASP A 222 -8.83 21.85 3.03
N ILE A 223 -9.29 21.59 1.81
CA ILE A 223 -8.51 21.84 0.59
C ILE A 223 -8.12 23.32 0.52
N SER A 224 -9.05 24.22 0.82
CA SER A 224 -8.85 25.67 0.71
C SER A 224 -7.68 26.20 1.55
N SER A 225 -7.43 25.62 2.71
CA SER A 225 -6.34 26.03 3.62
C SER A 225 -4.97 25.46 3.26
N HIS A 226 -4.91 24.54 2.29
CA HIS A 226 -3.70 23.85 1.86
C HIS A 226 -3.33 24.11 0.39
N ILE A 227 -4.08 24.96 -0.31
CA ILE A 227 -3.77 25.43 -1.67
C ILE A 227 -2.44 26.19 -1.67
N VAL A 228 -1.63 25.97 -2.71
CA VAL A 228 -0.35 26.67 -2.90
C VAL A 228 -0.37 27.43 -4.22
N LEU A 229 -0.20 28.75 -4.17
CA LEU A 229 -0.03 29.54 -5.38
C LEU A 229 1.37 29.31 -5.97
N LEU A 230 1.48 29.12 -7.29
CA LEU A 230 2.77 28.84 -7.94
C LEU A 230 3.79 29.98 -7.81
N GLU A 231 3.34 31.19 -7.46
CA GLU A 231 4.22 32.34 -7.24
C GLU A 231 4.84 32.39 -5.82
N THR A 232 4.36 31.55 -4.91
CA THR A 232 4.85 31.55 -3.53
C THR A 232 6.17 30.79 -3.39
N MET A 233 6.97 31.18 -2.40
CA MET A 233 8.24 30.52 -2.07
C MET A 233 7.95 29.27 -1.24
N ASP A 234 7.65 28.16 -1.93
CA ASP A 234 7.29 26.85 -1.37
C ASP A 234 7.97 25.74 -2.19
N TYR A 235 8.34 24.61 -1.57
CA TYR A 235 8.93 23.46 -2.26
C TYR A 235 8.06 22.91 -3.38
N ALA A 236 6.75 22.76 -3.13
CA ALA A 236 5.80 22.24 -4.11
C ALA A 236 5.65 23.22 -5.28
N ALA A 237 5.49 24.51 -4.98
CA ALA A 237 5.37 25.57 -5.98
C ALA A 237 6.63 25.68 -6.85
N PHE A 238 7.81 25.59 -6.24
CA PHE A 238 9.08 25.59 -6.96
C PHE A 238 9.15 24.40 -7.92
N THR A 239 8.87 23.18 -7.44
CA THR A 239 8.87 21.95 -8.25
C THR A 239 7.89 22.04 -9.41
N ALA A 240 6.68 22.55 -9.18
CA ALA A 240 5.69 22.75 -10.22
C ALA A 240 6.13 23.77 -11.29
N LYS A 241 6.80 24.85 -10.87
CA LYS A 241 7.21 25.96 -11.73
C LYS A 241 8.44 25.66 -12.56
N THR A 242 9.46 25.04 -11.97
CA THR A 242 10.72 24.72 -12.65
C THR A 242 10.66 23.37 -13.35
N GLY A 243 9.75 22.50 -12.90
CA GLY A 243 9.73 21.10 -13.31
C GLY A 243 10.95 20.32 -12.83
N THR A 244 11.74 20.82 -11.89
CA THR A 244 12.95 20.13 -11.40
C THR A 244 12.68 19.45 -10.06
N GLU A 245 13.24 18.26 -9.87
CA GLU A 245 13.23 17.55 -8.59
C GLU A 245 13.95 18.38 -7.50
N VAL A 246 13.47 18.27 -6.27
CA VAL A 246 14.09 18.92 -5.10
C VAL A 246 14.32 17.89 -4.02
N ASN A 247 15.59 17.57 -3.76
CA ASN A 247 16.03 16.76 -2.64
C ASN A 247 16.67 17.66 -1.58
N SER A 248 15.91 17.99 -0.53
CA SER A 248 16.36 18.87 0.55
C SER A 248 16.80 18.04 1.77
N HIS A 249 18.10 18.07 2.06
CA HIS A 249 18.70 17.35 3.20
C HIS A 249 18.49 18.04 4.55
N SER A 250 18.25 19.36 4.56
CA SER A 250 17.94 20.14 5.76
C SER A 250 16.95 21.26 5.43
N SER A 251 15.84 21.30 6.15
CA SER A 251 14.78 22.29 6.00
C SER A 251 15.07 23.62 6.71
N GLU A 252 15.93 23.64 7.73
CA GLU A 252 16.07 24.76 8.68
C GLU A 252 16.56 26.07 8.03
N PHE A 253 17.32 25.98 6.93
CA PHE A 253 17.93 27.14 6.27
C PHE A 253 17.41 27.38 4.85
N ASP A 254 16.49 26.55 4.36
CA ASP A 254 15.94 26.72 3.01
C ASP A 254 14.81 27.75 3.02
N LYS A 255 14.95 28.79 2.19
CA LYS A 255 13.95 29.85 2.02
C LYS A 255 12.60 29.30 1.51
N ARG A 256 12.58 28.14 0.86
CA ARG A 256 11.37 27.45 0.37
C ARG A 256 10.57 26.76 1.48
N LEU A 257 11.08 26.74 2.72
CA LEU A 257 10.32 26.28 3.89
C LEU A 257 9.23 27.29 4.26
N SER A 258 8.09 27.20 3.59
CA SER A 258 6.93 28.04 3.83
C SER A 258 6.31 27.82 5.22
N THR A 259 5.54 28.81 5.70
CA THR A 259 4.79 28.73 6.97
C THR A 259 3.77 27.59 6.98
N ARG A 260 3.31 27.16 5.80
CA ARG A 260 2.42 26.01 5.61
C ARG A 260 3.01 24.75 6.24
N TYR A 261 4.25 24.42 5.90
CA TYR A 261 4.91 23.24 6.44
C TYR A 261 5.08 23.35 7.96
N LYS A 262 5.49 24.52 8.47
CA LYS A 262 5.72 24.74 9.90
C LYS A 262 4.43 24.59 10.73
N ASN A 263 3.31 25.05 10.21
CA ASN A 263 2.06 25.13 10.96
C ASN A 263 1.12 23.94 10.74
N GLN A 264 1.19 23.25 9.59
CA GLN A 264 0.16 22.29 9.16
C GLN A 264 0.64 20.83 9.04
N LEU A 265 1.95 20.53 9.04
CA LEU A 265 2.45 19.14 9.03
C LEU A 265 2.20 18.39 10.35
N GLY A 266 2.08 19.12 11.46
CA GLY A 266 1.94 18.52 12.80
C GLY A 266 3.22 17.91 13.38
N TYR A 267 4.33 17.98 12.65
CA TYR A 267 5.67 17.62 13.10
C TYR A 267 6.73 18.44 12.36
N GLU A 268 7.94 18.46 12.90
CA GLU A 268 9.08 19.16 12.30
C GLU A 268 9.52 18.47 10.98
N LEU A 269 9.54 19.23 9.90
CA LEU A 269 10.11 18.79 8.63
C LEU A 269 11.63 18.80 8.77
N LYS A 270 12.30 17.67 8.54
CA LYS A 270 13.76 17.50 8.63
C LYS A 270 14.38 17.43 7.24
N ASN A 271 13.78 16.64 6.36
CA ASN A 271 14.16 16.50 4.95
C ASN A 271 12.92 16.24 4.10
N LEU A 272 13.03 16.57 2.82
CA LEU A 272 11.94 16.54 1.86
C LEU A 272 12.49 16.15 0.50
N LEU A 273 11.77 15.26 -0.18
CA LEU A 273 12.00 14.97 -1.59
C LEU A 273 10.70 15.30 -2.35
N SER A 274 10.81 16.15 -3.35
CA SER A 274 9.69 16.62 -4.18
C SER A 274 10.02 16.36 -5.65
N VAL A 275 9.09 15.73 -6.37
CA VAL A 275 9.22 15.44 -7.79
C VAL A 275 8.00 15.94 -8.56
N PRO A 276 8.20 16.44 -9.80
CA PRO A 276 7.07 16.83 -10.64
C PRO A 276 6.33 15.58 -11.13
N ILE A 277 5.02 15.74 -11.33
CA ILE A 277 4.18 14.78 -12.04
C ILE A 277 3.96 15.36 -13.42
N ARG A 278 4.47 14.66 -14.44
CA ARG A 278 4.42 15.11 -15.82
C ARG A 278 3.46 14.27 -16.64
N HIS A 279 2.84 14.92 -17.60
CA HIS A 279 2.19 14.28 -18.73
C HIS A 279 2.69 14.96 -20.00
N ASP A 280 3.32 14.18 -20.87
CA ASP A 280 4.13 14.70 -21.98
C ASP A 280 5.20 15.69 -21.46
N GLU A 281 5.16 16.96 -21.88
CA GLU A 281 6.09 18.02 -21.47
C GLU A 281 5.51 18.94 -20.38
N GLU A 282 4.25 18.75 -19.97
CA GLU A 282 3.60 19.62 -18.99
C GLU A 282 3.62 19.03 -17.58
N VAL A 283 3.91 19.89 -16.60
CA VAL A 283 3.78 19.53 -15.18
C VAL A 283 2.32 19.68 -14.76
N ILE A 284 1.66 18.55 -14.54
CA ILE A 284 0.25 18.46 -14.17
C ILE A 284 0.04 18.30 -12.65
N GLY A 285 1.11 18.07 -11.89
CA GLY A 285 1.05 17.90 -10.44
C GLY A 285 2.43 17.81 -9.79
N VAL A 286 2.43 17.60 -8.48
CA VAL A 286 3.65 17.42 -7.66
C VAL A 286 3.42 16.31 -6.66
N LEU A 287 4.45 15.48 -6.45
CA LEU A 287 4.49 14.45 -5.41
C LEU A 287 5.61 14.77 -4.42
N GLU A 288 5.27 14.83 -3.14
CA GLU A 288 6.21 15.14 -2.07
C GLU A 288 6.23 14.04 -1.02
N VAL A 289 7.42 13.68 -0.56
CA VAL A 289 7.62 12.81 0.61
C VAL A 289 8.44 13.53 1.67
N TYR A 290 8.09 13.28 2.93
CA TYR A 290 8.65 13.97 4.09
C TYR A 290 9.34 13.00 5.03
N ASN A 291 10.50 13.41 5.56
CA ASN A 291 11.24 12.73 6.62
C ASN A 291 11.50 11.24 6.33
N LYS A 292 12.66 10.92 5.76
CA LYS A 292 13.12 9.55 5.57
C LYS A 292 13.16 8.79 6.90
N LEU A 293 12.51 7.63 6.91
CA LEU A 293 12.55 6.67 8.01
C LEU A 293 13.76 5.73 7.81
N PRO A 294 14.48 5.39 8.89
CA PRO A 294 15.63 4.51 8.81
C PRO A 294 15.20 3.11 8.36
N SER A 295 15.96 2.52 7.42
CA SER A 295 15.68 1.21 6.85
C SER A 295 16.74 0.17 7.27
N PRO A 296 16.40 -1.14 7.30
CA PRO A 296 17.38 -2.17 7.63
C PRO A 296 18.51 -2.22 6.59
N GLY A 297 19.70 -1.77 6.95
CA GLY A 297 20.87 -1.74 6.08
C GLY A 297 21.29 -0.35 5.61
N ASP A 298 20.39 0.64 5.67
CA ASP A 298 20.71 2.05 5.43
C ASP A 298 20.34 2.90 6.66
N LYS A 299 21.38 3.42 7.33
CA LYS A 299 21.25 4.32 8.48
C LYS A 299 21.18 5.79 8.07
N SER A 300 21.17 6.09 6.77
CA SER A 300 21.02 7.46 6.28
C SER A 300 19.72 8.06 6.82
N LYS A 301 19.80 9.32 7.22
CA LYS A 301 18.62 10.09 7.68
C LYS A 301 18.03 10.93 6.53
N HIS A 302 18.48 10.72 5.30
CA HIS A 302 18.17 11.55 4.14
C HIS A 302 17.73 10.69 2.96
N PHE A 303 17.01 11.28 2.00
CA PHE A 303 16.67 10.58 0.76
C PHE A 303 17.91 10.39 -0.11
N SER A 304 18.15 9.14 -0.51
CA SER A 304 19.23 8.73 -1.40
C SER A 304 18.94 9.12 -2.86
N ARG A 305 19.93 8.97 -3.74
CA ARG A 305 19.72 9.18 -5.18
C ARG A 305 18.81 8.09 -5.76
N GLU A 306 18.90 6.89 -5.23
CA GLU A 306 18.02 5.78 -5.57
C GLU A 306 16.55 6.10 -5.22
N ASP A 307 16.30 6.72 -4.06
CA ASP A 307 14.95 7.18 -3.68
C ASP A 307 14.39 8.21 -4.66
N GLU A 308 15.24 9.15 -5.09
CA GLU A 308 14.90 10.17 -6.09
C GLU A 308 14.55 9.54 -7.44
N GLU A 309 15.34 8.59 -7.92
CA GLU A 309 15.07 7.87 -9.17
C GLU A 309 13.79 7.03 -9.10
N ILE A 310 13.53 6.36 -7.97
CA ILE A 310 12.31 5.57 -7.78
C ILE A 310 11.08 6.49 -7.77
N LEU A 311 11.12 7.58 -6.99
CA LEU A 311 9.99 8.48 -6.87
C LEU A 311 9.69 9.20 -8.20
N ALA A 312 10.72 9.62 -8.94
CA ALA A 312 10.57 10.24 -10.25
C ALA A 312 9.94 9.29 -11.30
N ARG A 313 10.36 8.01 -11.33
CA ARG A 313 9.72 7.02 -12.22
C ARG A 313 8.26 6.79 -11.84
N LEU A 314 7.96 6.68 -10.55
CA LEU A 314 6.60 6.47 -10.07
C LEU A 314 5.72 7.70 -10.34
N SER A 315 6.26 8.92 -10.25
CA SER A 315 5.52 10.16 -10.55
C SER A 315 5.13 10.25 -12.02
N GLU A 316 5.96 9.76 -12.94
CA GLU A 316 5.62 9.68 -14.37
C GLU A 316 4.42 8.74 -14.61
N HIS A 317 4.43 7.55 -14.00
CA HIS A 317 3.30 6.62 -14.09
C HIS A 317 2.02 7.15 -13.40
N ILE A 318 2.16 7.89 -12.31
CA ILE A 318 1.03 8.60 -11.68
C ILE A 318 0.45 9.63 -12.65
N GLY A 319 1.30 10.36 -13.38
CA GLY A 319 0.85 11.33 -14.38
C GLY A 319 -0.01 10.69 -15.47
N ILE A 320 0.43 9.55 -16.00
CA ILE A 320 -0.33 8.74 -16.95
C ILE A 320 -1.67 8.29 -16.35
N ALA A 321 -1.67 7.82 -15.10
CA ALA A 321 -2.88 7.37 -14.42
C ALA A 321 -3.88 8.52 -14.18
N ILE A 322 -3.42 9.70 -13.74
CA ILE A 322 -4.25 10.89 -13.54
C ILE A 322 -4.93 11.30 -14.84
N THR A 323 -4.20 11.31 -15.95
CA THR A 323 -4.76 11.63 -17.27
C THR A 323 -5.73 10.54 -17.72
N LYS A 324 -5.37 9.26 -17.60
CA LYS A 324 -6.23 8.13 -17.95
C LYS A 324 -7.56 8.15 -17.18
N LEU A 325 -7.50 8.44 -15.88
CA LEU A 325 -8.66 8.52 -15.00
C LEU A 325 -9.48 9.80 -15.23
N ASN A 326 -9.04 10.69 -16.11
CA ASN A 326 -9.67 11.97 -16.39
C ASN A 326 -9.96 12.78 -15.12
N LEU A 327 -9.08 12.72 -14.11
CA LEU A 327 -9.23 13.51 -12.88
C LEU A 327 -9.04 15.01 -13.10
N ILE A 328 -8.58 15.35 -14.30
CA ILE A 328 -8.58 16.71 -14.84
C ILE A 328 -9.99 17.13 -15.27
N GLN A 329 -10.80 16.20 -15.76
CA GLN A 329 -12.13 16.48 -16.31
C GLN A 329 -13.28 16.27 -15.31
N TYR A 330 -13.16 15.28 -14.42
CA TYR A 330 -14.25 14.84 -13.55
C TYR A 330 -13.91 14.97 -12.06
N ASP A 331 -14.92 15.28 -11.26
CA ASP A 331 -14.85 15.32 -9.79
C ASP A 331 -14.68 13.91 -9.22
N ALA A 332 -13.68 13.74 -8.37
CA ALA A 332 -13.29 12.46 -7.77
C ALA A 332 -14.43 11.78 -7.00
N LEU A 333 -15.27 12.57 -6.34
CA LEU A 333 -16.33 12.03 -5.49
C LEU A 333 -17.56 11.64 -6.32
N THR A 334 -17.99 12.49 -7.24
CA THR A 334 -19.29 12.34 -7.94
C THR A 334 -19.17 11.77 -9.35
N GLY A 335 -17.98 11.79 -9.95
CA GLY A 335 -17.78 11.41 -11.35
C GLY A 335 -18.44 12.37 -12.36
N LEU A 336 -18.92 13.53 -11.91
CA LEU A 336 -19.46 14.61 -12.74
C LEU A 336 -18.34 15.52 -13.24
N LEU A 337 -18.60 16.37 -14.23
CA LEU A 337 -17.57 17.29 -14.73
C LEU A 337 -17.13 18.26 -13.62
N ARG A 338 -15.87 18.71 -13.69
CA ARG A 338 -15.38 19.87 -12.95
C ARG A 338 -15.75 21.18 -13.68
N PRO A 339 -15.79 22.34 -13.00
CA PRO A 339 -16.22 23.61 -13.59
C PRO A 339 -15.46 23.99 -14.86
N GLU A 340 -14.13 23.95 -14.85
CA GLU A 340 -13.27 24.27 -15.99
C GLU A 340 -13.63 23.44 -17.25
N PRO A 341 -13.52 22.09 -17.23
CA PRO A 341 -13.93 21.23 -18.36
C PRO A 341 -15.38 21.42 -18.79
N PHE A 342 -16.28 21.73 -17.86
CA PHE A 342 -17.69 21.95 -18.17
C PHE A 342 -17.87 23.20 -19.03
N PHE A 343 -17.26 24.32 -18.66
CA PHE A 343 -17.32 25.55 -19.47
C PHE A 343 -16.70 25.36 -20.86
N ASP A 344 -15.56 24.67 -20.95
CA ASP A 344 -14.92 24.37 -22.23
C ASP A 344 -15.82 23.53 -23.14
N LYS A 345 -16.48 22.50 -22.57
CA LYS A 345 -17.44 21.67 -23.31
C LYS A 345 -18.66 22.47 -23.76
N ILE A 346 -19.16 23.41 -22.96
CA ILE A 346 -20.25 24.32 -23.38
C ILE A 346 -19.82 25.14 -24.59
N ILE A 347 -18.65 25.79 -24.52
CA ILE A 347 -18.13 26.64 -25.61
C ILE A 347 -17.98 25.82 -26.89
N GLN A 348 -17.41 24.61 -26.80
CA GLN A 348 -17.28 23.70 -27.94
C GLN A 348 -18.64 23.29 -28.51
N LYS A 349 -19.61 22.99 -27.64
CA LYS A 349 -20.94 22.55 -28.06
C LYS A 349 -21.70 23.68 -28.76
N ILE A 350 -21.71 24.89 -28.19
CA ILE A 350 -22.32 26.06 -28.82
C ILE A 350 -21.65 26.40 -30.16
N LYS A 351 -20.32 26.32 -30.25
CA LYS A 351 -19.57 26.49 -31.51
C LYS A 351 -19.90 25.42 -32.56
N THR A 352 -20.15 24.19 -32.15
CA THR A 352 -20.47 23.10 -33.06
C THR A 352 -21.90 23.23 -33.59
N GLU A 353 -22.84 23.63 -32.75
CA GLU A 353 -24.24 23.88 -33.14
C GLU A 353 -24.40 25.11 -34.03
N SER A 354 -23.58 26.17 -33.83
CA SER A 354 -23.62 27.36 -34.71
C SER A 354 -23.22 27.06 -36.16
N LYS A 355 -22.29 26.11 -36.37
CA LYS A 355 -21.90 25.66 -37.73
C LYS A 355 -23.00 24.92 -38.47
N ARG A 356 -24.02 24.39 -37.78
CA ARG A 356 -25.12 23.61 -38.34
C ARG A 356 -26.34 24.44 -38.77
N ARG A 357 -26.24 25.78 -38.80
CA ARG A 357 -27.31 26.73 -39.18
C ARG A 357 -28.63 26.54 -38.42
N GLN A 358 -28.57 26.26 -37.11
CA GLN A 358 -29.75 26.41 -36.24
C GLN A 358 -29.86 27.88 -35.81
N GLU A 359 -30.61 28.67 -36.57
CA GLU A 359 -30.73 30.13 -36.39
C GLU A 359 -31.47 30.56 -35.11
N ASN A 360 -31.96 29.62 -34.28
CA ASN A 360 -32.71 29.93 -33.05
C ASN A 360 -32.36 29.00 -31.87
N SER A 361 -31.09 28.64 -31.69
CA SER A 361 -30.68 27.82 -30.53
C SER A 361 -30.74 28.66 -29.24
N ALA A 362 -31.64 28.29 -28.35
CA ALA A 362 -31.67 28.80 -26.98
C ALA A 362 -31.15 27.74 -26.00
N TYR A 363 -30.69 28.22 -24.85
CA TYR A 363 -29.99 27.43 -23.84
C TYR A 363 -30.47 27.84 -22.45
N ALA A 364 -30.32 26.93 -21.50
CA ALA A 364 -30.52 27.25 -20.10
C ALA A 364 -29.33 26.78 -19.28
N LEU A 365 -28.88 27.64 -18.36
CA LEU A 365 -27.93 27.28 -17.32
C LEU A 365 -28.70 27.19 -16.01
N VAL A 366 -28.58 26.07 -15.30
CA VAL A 366 -29.32 25.84 -14.05
C VAL A 366 -28.34 25.60 -12.92
N MET A 367 -28.43 26.38 -11.85
CA MET A 367 -27.69 26.15 -10.62
C MET A 367 -28.60 25.43 -9.62
N GLY A 368 -28.17 24.27 -9.13
CA GLY A 368 -28.88 23.47 -8.14
C GLY A 368 -28.06 23.29 -6.88
N ASP A 369 -28.73 23.24 -5.72
CA ASP A 369 -28.06 23.03 -4.44
C ASP A 369 -28.92 22.19 -3.49
N VAL A 370 -28.24 21.37 -2.70
CA VAL A 370 -28.86 20.47 -1.70
C VAL A 370 -29.35 21.24 -0.50
N ASP A 371 -30.67 21.24 -0.32
CA ASP A 371 -31.29 21.95 0.79
C ASP A 371 -30.87 21.34 2.13
N TRP A 372 -30.31 22.17 3.01
CA TRP A 372 -29.91 21.80 4.37
C TRP A 372 -28.76 20.78 4.43
N PHE A 373 -27.90 20.70 3.42
CA PHE A 373 -26.77 19.75 3.41
C PHE A 373 -25.84 19.89 4.62
N LYS A 374 -25.56 21.12 5.08
CA LYS A 374 -24.82 21.34 6.32
C LYS A 374 -25.46 20.62 7.52
N HIS A 375 -26.79 20.70 7.67
CA HIS A 375 -27.50 20.00 8.75
C HIS A 375 -27.39 18.47 8.62
N TYR A 376 -27.44 17.94 7.39
CA TYR A 376 -27.16 16.53 7.12
C TYR A 376 -25.76 16.13 7.58
N ASN A 377 -24.73 16.90 7.22
CA ASN A 377 -23.34 16.61 7.60
C ASN A 377 -23.10 16.73 9.10
N ASP A 378 -23.59 17.80 9.72
CA ASP A 378 -23.40 18.06 11.16
C ASP A 378 -23.99 16.92 12.00
N ARG A 379 -25.06 16.28 11.51
CA ARG A 379 -25.72 15.18 12.21
C ARG A 379 -25.14 13.80 11.89
N ASN A 380 -24.86 13.52 10.62
CA ASN A 380 -24.54 12.16 10.14
C ASN A 380 -23.03 11.96 9.87
N GLY A 381 -22.23 13.03 9.99
CA GLY A 381 -20.81 13.05 9.68
C GLY A 381 -20.52 13.25 8.19
N HIS A 382 -19.33 13.78 7.90
CA HIS A 382 -18.91 14.10 6.52
C HIS A 382 -18.90 12.89 5.59
N GLU A 383 -18.57 11.70 6.08
CA GLU A 383 -18.55 10.50 5.23
C GLU A 383 -19.95 10.06 4.79
N ALA A 384 -20.97 10.29 5.62
CA ALA A 384 -22.36 10.10 5.20
C ALA A 384 -22.77 11.14 4.14
N GLY A 385 -22.30 12.39 4.27
CA GLY A 385 -22.46 13.43 3.26
C GLY A 385 -21.81 13.07 1.92
N ASN A 386 -20.60 12.51 1.96
CA ASN A 386 -19.90 12.05 0.77
C ASN A 386 -20.70 10.95 0.04
N ARG A 387 -21.26 9.98 0.78
CA ARG A 387 -22.16 8.97 0.21
C ARG A 387 -23.41 9.58 -0.40
N LEU A 388 -24.04 10.53 0.28
CA LEU A 388 -25.20 11.26 -0.22
C LEU A 388 -24.91 11.92 -1.58
N LEU A 389 -23.79 12.64 -1.69
CA LEU A 389 -23.41 13.33 -2.92
C LEU A 389 -23.14 12.35 -4.08
N ARG A 390 -22.56 11.17 -3.80
CA ARG A 390 -22.39 10.09 -4.79
C ARG A 390 -23.74 9.62 -5.32
N GLU A 391 -24.69 9.35 -4.43
CA GLU A 391 -26.03 8.90 -4.85
C GLU A 391 -26.79 9.98 -5.61
N LEU A 392 -26.76 11.21 -5.10
CA LEU A 392 -27.38 12.36 -5.72
C LEU A 392 -26.86 12.58 -7.14
N SER A 393 -25.54 12.48 -7.35
CA SER A 393 -24.95 12.62 -8.68
C SER A 393 -25.51 11.61 -9.69
N ARG A 394 -25.82 10.38 -9.26
CA ARG A 394 -26.46 9.35 -10.10
C ARG A 394 -27.89 9.76 -10.42
N VAL A 395 -28.66 10.19 -9.43
CA VAL A 395 -30.05 10.66 -9.61
C VAL A 395 -30.10 11.82 -10.61
N LEU A 396 -29.21 12.81 -10.45
CA LEU A 396 -29.11 13.96 -11.35
C LEU A 396 -28.73 13.52 -12.77
N LYS A 397 -27.72 12.67 -12.92
CA LYS A 397 -27.28 12.15 -14.23
C LYS A 397 -28.39 11.36 -14.95
N THR A 398 -29.19 10.57 -14.21
CA THR A 398 -30.34 9.86 -14.80
C THR A 398 -31.53 10.78 -15.13
N SER A 399 -31.57 11.97 -14.54
CA SER A 399 -32.63 12.97 -14.77
C SER A 399 -32.32 13.93 -15.94
N THR A 400 -31.06 13.98 -16.37
CA THR A 400 -30.55 14.74 -17.52
C THR A 400 -30.47 13.88 -18.79
N ARG A 401 -30.49 14.51 -19.97
CA ARG A 401 -30.28 13.80 -21.24
C ARG A 401 -28.78 13.62 -21.53
N ASP A 402 -28.42 12.68 -22.39
CA ASP A 402 -27.02 12.43 -22.78
C ASP A 402 -26.37 13.64 -23.48
N GLU A 403 -27.20 14.51 -24.08
CA GLU A 403 -26.77 15.76 -24.68
C GLU A 403 -26.52 16.86 -23.64
N ASP A 404 -27.22 16.88 -22.51
CA ASP A 404 -27.04 17.92 -21.50
C ASP A 404 -25.73 17.72 -20.74
N LEU A 405 -25.12 18.82 -20.30
CA LEU A 405 -23.91 18.77 -19.48
C LEU A 405 -24.27 18.98 -18.01
N LEU A 406 -23.56 18.27 -17.14
CA LEU A 406 -23.71 18.35 -15.70
C LEU A 406 -22.33 18.44 -15.05
N CYS A 407 -22.12 19.42 -14.18
CA CYS A 407 -20.91 19.56 -13.38
C CYS A 407 -21.23 19.70 -11.90
N ARG A 408 -20.28 19.28 -11.07
CA ARG A 408 -20.27 19.66 -9.66
C ARG A 408 -19.54 21.00 -9.55
N TYR A 409 -20.28 22.04 -9.25
CA TYR A 409 -19.78 23.42 -9.26
C TYR A 409 -19.05 23.78 -7.96
N GLY A 410 -19.57 23.29 -6.83
CA GLY A 410 -19.03 23.53 -5.50
C GLY A 410 -19.15 22.31 -4.59
N GLY A 411 -19.15 22.55 -3.27
CA GLY A 411 -19.23 21.46 -2.27
C GLY A 411 -20.54 20.66 -2.36
N GLU A 412 -21.67 21.35 -2.46
CA GLU A 412 -23.03 20.79 -2.54
C GLU A 412 -23.85 21.35 -3.72
N GLU A 413 -23.16 22.05 -4.63
CA GLU A 413 -23.73 22.81 -5.75
C GLU A 413 -23.46 22.10 -7.08
N PHE A 414 -24.45 22.09 -7.95
CA PHE A 414 -24.43 21.41 -9.25
C PHE A 414 -24.90 22.37 -10.34
N LEU A 415 -24.17 22.43 -11.46
CA LEU A 415 -24.49 23.28 -12.58
C LEU A 415 -24.84 22.42 -13.80
N PHE A 416 -25.95 22.78 -14.44
CA PHE A 416 -26.48 22.09 -15.61
C PHE A 416 -26.46 23.03 -16.79
N PHE A 417 -26.08 22.51 -17.96
CA PHE A 417 -26.26 23.19 -19.23
C PHE A 417 -27.22 22.38 -20.08
N LEU A 418 -28.42 22.95 -20.26
CA LEU A 418 -29.52 22.34 -20.99
C LEU A 418 -29.52 22.85 -22.43
N THR A 419 -29.61 21.92 -23.37
CA THR A 419 -29.63 22.22 -24.81
C THR A 419 -30.93 21.78 -25.46
N GLY A 420 -31.25 22.38 -26.62
CA GLY A 420 -32.49 22.07 -27.33
C GLY A 420 -33.75 22.57 -26.61
N ILE A 421 -33.59 23.53 -25.69
CA ILE A 421 -34.69 24.25 -25.03
C ILE A 421 -35.06 25.45 -25.88
N LYS A 422 -36.35 25.69 -26.11
CA LYS A 422 -36.84 26.80 -26.95
C LYS A 422 -37.37 27.97 -26.12
N THR A 423 -37.93 27.71 -24.95
CA THR A 423 -38.55 28.73 -24.10
C THR A 423 -38.14 28.61 -22.63
N PRO A 424 -38.25 29.67 -21.83
CA PRO A 424 -38.01 29.61 -20.39
C PRO A 424 -38.93 28.60 -19.66
N GLU A 425 -40.16 28.40 -20.14
CA GLU A 425 -41.12 27.45 -19.58
C GLU A 425 -40.70 25.99 -19.81
N GLU A 426 -40.07 25.71 -20.96
CA GLU A 426 -39.45 24.40 -21.22
C GLU A 426 -38.25 24.15 -20.30
N ALA A 427 -37.39 25.16 -20.07
CA ALA A 427 -36.29 25.08 -19.11
C ALA A 427 -36.80 24.79 -17.69
N PHE A 428 -37.87 25.49 -17.29
CA PHE A 428 -38.54 25.30 -16.01
C PHE A 428 -39.11 23.89 -15.88
N SER A 429 -39.88 23.44 -16.88
CA SER A 429 -40.50 22.12 -16.87
C SER A 429 -39.48 20.98 -16.79
N PHE A 430 -38.34 21.14 -17.48
CA PHE A 430 -37.23 20.19 -17.42
C PHE A 430 -36.58 20.17 -16.03
N THR A 431 -36.33 21.35 -15.45
CA THR A 431 -35.73 21.48 -14.13
C THR A 431 -36.68 20.97 -13.03
N GLU A 432 -37.99 21.17 -13.19
CA GLU A 432 -39.03 20.64 -12.29
C GLU A 432 -39.06 19.13 -12.28
N ARG A 433 -38.80 18.50 -13.42
CA ARG A 433 -38.62 17.04 -13.48
C ARG A 433 -37.39 16.60 -12.68
N ILE A 434 -36.27 17.30 -12.80
CA ILE A 434 -35.06 17.00 -12.01
C ILE A 434 -35.36 17.16 -10.51
N ARG A 435 -35.96 18.29 -10.11
CA ARG A 435 -36.32 18.57 -8.71
C ARG A 435 -37.22 17.49 -8.13
N LYS A 436 -38.28 17.10 -8.86
CA LYS A 436 -39.18 16.02 -8.45
C LYS A 436 -38.48 14.67 -8.35
N ASN A 437 -37.59 14.36 -9.28
CA ASN A 437 -36.83 13.11 -9.21
C ASN A 437 -35.94 13.03 -7.97
N VAL A 438 -35.32 14.16 -7.56
CA VAL A 438 -34.57 14.23 -6.31
C VAL A 438 -35.51 14.11 -5.11
N GLU A 439 -36.62 14.85 -5.09
CA GLU A 439 -37.61 14.83 -4.00
C GLU A 439 -38.27 13.45 -3.79
N GLU A 440 -38.50 12.70 -4.87
CA GLU A 440 -39.15 11.38 -4.83
C GLU A 440 -38.16 10.24 -4.55
N TYR A 441 -36.86 10.48 -4.66
CA TYR A 441 -35.80 9.50 -4.39
C TYR A 441 -35.52 9.40 -2.88
N TYR A 442 -35.45 8.17 -2.36
CA TYR A 442 -35.07 7.97 -0.95
C TYR A 442 -33.54 8.02 -0.80
N PHE A 443 -33.06 8.95 0.01
CA PHE A 443 -31.68 9.01 0.47
C PHE A 443 -31.56 8.48 1.91
N ASP A 444 -30.49 7.74 2.20
CA ASP A 444 -30.21 7.27 3.55
C ASP A 444 -30.15 8.45 4.55
N ASN A 445 -30.70 8.26 5.76
CA ASN A 445 -30.74 9.26 6.84
C ASN A 445 -31.55 10.54 6.52
N GLN A 446 -32.35 10.56 5.44
CA GLN A 446 -33.18 11.73 5.09
C GLN A 446 -34.31 11.98 6.11
N GLU A 447 -34.71 10.99 6.90
CA GLU A 447 -35.73 11.12 7.95
C GLU A 447 -35.37 12.15 9.02
N PHE A 448 -34.08 12.47 9.14
CA PHE A 448 -33.58 13.48 10.05
C PHE A 448 -33.52 14.88 9.43
N GLN A 449 -33.83 15.04 8.15
CA GLN A 449 -33.89 16.34 7.50
C GLN A 449 -35.21 17.07 7.82
N PRO A 450 -35.25 18.41 7.68
CA PRO A 450 -36.51 19.15 7.69
C PRO A 450 -37.53 18.52 6.74
N ASN A 451 -38.78 18.35 7.19
CA ASN A 451 -39.86 17.67 6.46
C ASN A 451 -39.62 16.17 6.16
N HIS A 452 -38.66 15.53 6.84
CA HIS A 452 -38.31 14.13 6.65
C HIS A 452 -37.97 13.78 5.19
N ASN A 453 -37.32 14.71 4.49
CA ASN A 453 -36.94 14.54 3.10
C ASN A 453 -35.66 15.29 2.74
N LEU A 454 -34.89 14.73 1.82
CA LEU A 454 -33.80 15.46 1.17
C LEU A 454 -34.34 16.11 -0.11
N THR A 455 -34.10 17.41 -0.26
CA THR A 455 -34.58 18.18 -1.42
C THR A 455 -33.47 19.03 -2.01
N MET A 456 -33.72 19.56 -3.20
CA MET A 456 -32.85 20.54 -3.85
C MET A 456 -33.66 21.74 -4.31
N SER A 457 -33.03 22.91 -4.24
CA SER A 457 -33.54 24.14 -4.85
C SER A 457 -32.73 24.45 -6.11
N PHE A 458 -33.36 25.11 -7.09
CA PHE A 458 -32.76 25.42 -8.38
C PHE A 458 -33.01 26.87 -8.81
N GLY A 459 -32.01 27.48 -9.43
CA GLY A 459 -32.10 28.76 -10.14
C GLY A 459 -31.79 28.57 -11.62
N ILE A 460 -32.57 29.17 -12.51
CA ILE A 460 -32.46 29.01 -13.97
C ILE A 460 -32.11 30.34 -14.60
N THR A 461 -31.11 30.35 -15.48
CA THR A 461 -30.84 31.45 -16.41
C THR A 461 -31.07 30.97 -17.82
N PHE A 462 -32.07 31.54 -18.50
CA PHE A 462 -32.35 31.29 -19.91
C PHE A 462 -31.63 32.31 -20.78
N PHE A 463 -31.04 31.87 -21.90
CA PHE A 463 -30.36 32.77 -22.82
C PHE A 463 -30.37 32.28 -24.27
N THR A 464 -30.30 33.23 -25.20
CA THR A 464 -30.05 33.00 -26.63
C THR A 464 -28.66 33.51 -27.00
N LYS A 465 -28.16 33.12 -28.18
CA LYS A 465 -26.84 33.58 -28.67
C LYS A 465 -26.76 35.10 -28.85
N ASP A 466 -27.90 35.73 -29.17
CA ASP A 466 -28.01 37.17 -29.42
C ASP A 466 -27.79 38.02 -28.16
N ARG A 467 -27.80 37.38 -26.98
CA ARG A 467 -27.46 38.03 -25.71
C ARG A 467 -26.00 38.49 -25.66
N PHE A 468 -25.13 37.91 -26.49
CA PHE A 468 -23.70 38.20 -26.48
C PHE A 468 -23.31 39.14 -27.63
N PRO A 469 -22.41 40.12 -27.40
CA PRO A 469 -21.98 41.08 -28.43
C PRO A 469 -21.42 40.42 -29.70
N ASN A 470 -20.83 39.23 -29.57
CA ASN A 470 -20.42 38.40 -30.68
C ASN A 470 -21.05 37.00 -30.54
N PRO A 471 -22.16 36.71 -31.24
CA PRO A 471 -22.87 35.42 -31.18
C PRO A 471 -22.01 34.20 -31.56
N HIS A 472 -20.87 34.42 -32.23
CA HIS A 472 -19.93 33.37 -32.65
C HIS A 472 -18.77 33.17 -31.66
N LEU A 473 -18.62 34.04 -30.65
CA LEU A 473 -17.48 34.03 -29.72
C LEU A 473 -17.92 34.20 -28.26
N ILE A 474 -18.68 33.23 -27.75
CA ILE A 474 -18.99 33.14 -26.31
C ILE A 474 -17.72 32.74 -25.56
N THR A 475 -17.39 33.51 -24.52
CA THR A 475 -16.19 33.29 -23.70
C THR A 475 -16.52 32.58 -22.38
N LYS A 476 -15.50 32.06 -21.68
CA LYS A 476 -15.66 31.49 -20.33
C LYS A 476 -16.25 32.52 -19.35
N GLN A 477 -15.80 33.77 -19.42
CA GLN A 477 -16.29 34.85 -18.56
C GLN A 477 -17.78 35.13 -18.75
N ASP A 478 -18.28 35.00 -19.98
CA ASP A 478 -19.71 35.14 -20.26
C ASP A 478 -20.54 34.01 -19.62
N LEU A 479 -20.04 32.78 -19.67
CA LEU A 479 -20.69 31.64 -19.02
C LEU A 479 -20.65 31.75 -17.48
N ILE A 480 -19.57 32.28 -16.91
CA ILE A 480 -19.47 32.57 -15.47
C ILE A 480 -20.53 33.61 -15.06
N LYS A 481 -20.74 34.67 -15.86
CA LYS A 481 -21.81 35.64 -15.60
C LYS A 481 -23.19 34.99 -15.58
N LEU A 482 -23.48 34.12 -16.55
CA LEU A 482 -24.74 33.36 -16.58
C LEU A 482 -24.90 32.42 -15.37
N ALA A 483 -23.80 31.81 -14.91
CA ALA A 483 -23.81 30.96 -13.71
C ALA A 483 -24.12 31.79 -12.46
N ASN A 484 -23.56 33.00 -12.35
CA ASN A 484 -23.88 33.93 -11.26
C ASN A 484 -25.35 34.38 -11.30
N GLU A 485 -25.93 34.58 -12.48
CA GLU A 485 -27.36 34.88 -12.60
C GLU A 485 -28.23 33.71 -12.13
N ALA A 486 -27.83 32.48 -12.44
CA ALA A 486 -28.53 31.28 -11.99
C ALA A 486 -28.39 31.11 -10.47
N ASP A 487 -27.24 31.45 -9.90
CA ASP A 487 -27.02 31.48 -8.45
C ASP A 487 -27.87 32.55 -7.75
N VAL A 488 -28.02 33.74 -8.35
CA VAL A 488 -28.95 34.77 -7.83
C VAL A 488 -30.38 34.26 -7.79
N ALA A 489 -30.84 33.57 -8.85
CA ALA A 489 -32.16 32.94 -8.85
C ALA A 489 -32.27 31.81 -7.82
N LEU A 490 -31.21 31.01 -7.62
CA LEU A 490 -31.16 29.97 -6.60
C LEU A 490 -31.27 30.55 -5.19
N ALA A 491 -30.58 31.65 -4.90
CA ALA A 491 -30.66 32.34 -3.63
C ALA A 491 -32.10 32.79 -3.33
N GLN A 492 -32.82 33.29 -4.33
CA GLN A 492 -34.25 33.62 -4.24
C GLN A 492 -35.10 32.37 -4.00
N ALA A 493 -34.85 31.27 -4.71
CA ALA A 493 -35.54 30.00 -4.51
C ALA A 493 -35.41 29.48 -3.07
N LYS A 494 -34.24 29.70 -2.44
CA LYS A 494 -33.96 29.34 -1.04
C LYS A 494 -34.48 30.35 -0.01
N GLY A 495 -35.14 31.43 -0.43
CA GLY A 495 -35.65 32.47 0.45
C GLY A 495 -34.58 33.38 1.06
N LYS A 496 -33.34 33.37 0.54
CA LYS A 496 -32.32 34.35 0.92
C LYS A 496 -32.63 35.67 0.19
N ARG A 497 -32.91 36.74 0.93
CA ARG A 497 -33.12 38.07 0.34
C ARG A 497 -31.77 38.60 -0.18
N THR A 498 -31.70 38.92 -1.47
CA THR A 498 -30.59 39.69 -2.05
C THR A 498 -30.67 41.15 -1.59
N ALA A 499 -29.55 41.89 -1.62
CA ALA A 499 -29.42 43.26 -1.10
C ALA A 499 -30.34 44.33 -1.74
N LEU A 500 -31.24 43.95 -2.65
CA LEU A 500 -32.05 44.83 -3.49
C LEU A 500 -33.55 44.87 -3.10
N SER A 501 -33.99 44.26 -1.98
CA SER A 501 -35.41 44.33 -1.54
C SER A 501 -35.58 44.26 0.00
N PRO A 502 -35.74 45.40 0.71
CA PRO A 502 -35.99 45.43 2.15
C PRO A 502 -37.47 45.14 2.54
N LEU A 503 -37.68 44.71 3.79
CA LEU A 503 -38.98 44.38 4.42
C LEU A 503 -39.86 45.60 4.73
N SER A 504 -41.17 45.45 4.53
CA SER A 504 -42.18 46.22 5.28
C SER A 504 -42.48 45.52 6.62
N PRO A 505 -42.86 46.24 7.69
CA PRO A 505 -42.99 45.65 9.03
C PRO A 505 -44.22 44.72 9.11
N GLY A 506 -44.02 43.42 9.34
CA GLY A 506 -45.10 42.45 9.60
C GLY A 506 -45.01 41.09 8.86
N GLU A 507 -44.02 40.87 8.01
CA GLU A 507 -43.90 39.63 7.22
C GLU A 507 -43.34 38.43 8.01
N LYS A 508 -44.03 37.28 7.87
CA LYS A 508 -43.71 35.96 8.47
C LYS A 508 -42.41 35.33 7.90
N PRO A 509 -41.84 34.28 8.55
CA PRO A 509 -40.56 33.69 8.15
C PRO A 509 -40.57 33.22 6.70
N GLY A 510 -39.43 33.36 6.02
CA GLY A 510 -39.27 33.16 4.58
C GLY A 510 -39.81 31.82 4.06
N PRO A 511 -40.16 31.76 2.76
CA PRO A 511 -40.89 30.64 2.20
C PRO A 511 -40.08 29.33 2.24
N PRO A 512 -40.73 28.15 2.19
CA PRO A 512 -40.04 26.86 2.24
C PRO A 512 -39.10 26.67 1.03
N LYS A 513 -37.94 26.05 1.26
CA LYS A 513 -36.99 25.59 0.21
C LYS A 513 -37.64 24.50 -0.68
N ASN A 514 -36.87 23.84 -1.56
CA ASN A 514 -37.36 22.88 -2.57
C ASN A 514 -38.13 23.57 -3.72
N LYS A 515 -37.52 24.60 -4.31
CA LYS A 515 -38.15 25.47 -5.31
C LYS A 515 -37.28 25.70 -6.53
N ILE A 516 -37.93 26.17 -7.59
CA ILE A 516 -37.28 26.63 -8.82
C ILE A 516 -37.58 28.10 -9.01
N CYS A 517 -36.56 28.88 -9.33
CA CYS A 517 -36.71 30.29 -9.68
C CYS A 517 -36.04 30.57 -11.03
N LEU A 518 -36.70 31.34 -11.88
CA LEU A 518 -36.14 31.82 -13.15
C LEU A 518 -35.56 33.21 -12.95
N TYR A 519 -34.31 33.42 -13.35
CA TYR A 519 -33.65 34.72 -13.29
C TYR A 519 -34.36 35.73 -14.19
N GLN A 520 -34.68 36.91 -13.65
CA GLN A 520 -35.22 38.02 -14.39
C GLN A 520 -34.26 39.22 -14.36
N PRO A 521 -33.92 39.82 -15.51
CA PRO A 521 -33.09 41.01 -15.56
C PRO A 521 -33.78 42.21 -14.89
N PRO A 522 -33.03 43.10 -14.21
CA PRO A 522 -33.56 44.22 -13.43
C PRO A 522 -34.31 45.31 -14.25
N HIS A 523 -34.36 45.19 -15.58
CA HIS A 523 -35.04 46.15 -16.48
C HIS A 523 -36.31 45.59 -17.15
N SER A 524 -36.82 44.44 -16.72
CA SER A 524 -38.10 43.91 -17.18
C SER A 524 -39.26 44.49 -16.37
N SER A 525 -40.19 45.16 -17.05
CA SER A 525 -41.28 45.96 -16.50
C SER A 525 -42.47 45.15 -15.98
N SER A 526 -42.22 44.09 -15.20
CA SER A 526 -43.25 43.39 -14.42
C SER A 526 -42.83 43.35 -12.96
N SER A 527 -43.55 44.09 -12.13
CA SER A 527 -43.51 44.05 -10.68
C SER A 527 -43.75 42.61 -10.18
N GLU A 528 -42.76 42.10 -9.43
CA GLU A 528 -42.59 40.77 -8.85
C GLU A 528 -42.07 39.65 -9.77
N PRO A 529 -40.97 38.97 -9.39
CA PRO A 529 -40.49 37.80 -10.12
C PRO A 529 -41.53 36.68 -10.07
N VAL A 530 -41.76 36.03 -11.22
CA VAL A 530 -42.74 34.96 -11.33
C VAL A 530 -42.23 33.74 -10.55
N LEU A 531 -42.61 33.65 -9.29
CA LEU A 531 -42.47 32.43 -8.50
C LEU A 531 -43.51 31.45 -9.03
N LEU A 532 -43.13 30.66 -10.04
CA LEU A 532 -43.99 29.59 -10.55
C LEU A 532 -44.16 28.55 -9.43
N GLN A 533 -45.25 28.66 -8.68
CA GLN A 533 -45.63 27.66 -7.69
C GLN A 533 -45.92 26.33 -8.40
N THR A 534 -45.44 25.26 -7.80
CA THR A 534 -45.71 23.88 -8.19
C THR A 534 -47.21 23.64 -8.31
N ILE A 535 -47.62 22.90 -9.35
CA ILE A 535 -48.94 22.27 -9.41
C ILE A 535 -49.10 21.43 -8.15
N ASP A 536 -50.06 21.82 -7.31
CA ASP A 536 -50.44 21.12 -6.10
C ASP A 536 -50.82 19.68 -6.46
N SER A 537 -49.96 18.72 -6.11
CA SER A 537 -50.33 17.32 -6.16
C SER A 537 -50.58 16.87 -4.73
N THR A 538 -51.82 17.00 -4.29
CA THR A 538 -52.42 16.43 -3.07
C THR A 538 -52.45 14.89 -3.06
N VAL A 539 -51.51 14.25 -3.76
CA VAL A 539 -51.38 12.80 -3.83
C VAL A 539 -50.32 12.40 -2.81
N GLU A 540 -50.68 11.61 -1.79
CA GLU A 540 -49.72 10.83 -1.02
C GLU A 540 -49.00 9.89 -2.00
N ARG A 541 -47.87 10.33 -2.57
CA ARG A 541 -47.09 9.58 -3.55
C ARG A 541 -46.13 8.65 -2.83
N GLU A 542 -46.21 7.38 -3.20
CA GLU A 542 -45.28 6.32 -2.80
C GLU A 542 -43.82 6.73 -3.07
N ARG A 543 -42.99 6.80 -2.02
CA ARG A 543 -41.59 7.20 -2.10
C ARG A 543 -40.73 6.05 -2.64
N ARG A 544 -39.81 6.34 -3.56
CA ARG A 544 -39.11 5.31 -4.35
C ARG A 544 -37.90 4.79 -3.58
N ARG A 545 -38.00 3.59 -3.00
CA ARG A 545 -36.87 2.87 -2.38
C ARG A 545 -36.13 1.92 -3.33
N PHE A 546 -36.80 1.46 -4.39
CA PHE A 546 -36.26 0.47 -5.33
C PHE A 546 -36.59 0.82 -6.79
N PRO A 547 -35.70 0.48 -7.75
CA PRO A 547 -35.96 0.68 -9.17
C PRO A 547 -37.18 -0.13 -9.65
N ARG A 548 -37.94 0.43 -10.60
CA ARG A 548 -39.13 -0.19 -11.19
C ARG A 548 -38.85 -0.73 -12.60
N TYR A 549 -39.45 -1.87 -12.90
CA TYR A 549 -39.41 -2.53 -14.19
C TYR A 549 -40.82 -2.59 -14.77
N TYR A 550 -40.99 -2.16 -16.03
CA TYR A 550 -42.23 -2.34 -16.76
C TYR A 550 -42.37 -3.83 -17.12
N THR A 551 -43.22 -4.54 -16.37
CA THR A 551 -43.46 -5.97 -16.58
C THR A 551 -44.94 -6.25 -16.40
N SER A 552 -45.51 -7.04 -17.31
CA SER A 552 -46.92 -7.46 -17.28
C SER A 552 -47.07 -8.86 -16.71
N THR A 553 -46.64 -8.99 -15.46
CA THR A 553 -46.70 -10.23 -14.70
C THR A 553 -48.07 -10.40 -14.05
N LEU A 554 -48.50 -11.65 -13.85
CA LEU A 554 -49.76 -11.93 -13.17
C LEU A 554 -49.61 -11.77 -11.67
N MET A 555 -50.57 -11.07 -11.07
CA MET A 555 -50.69 -10.86 -9.64
C MET A 555 -52.09 -11.25 -9.21
N ILE A 556 -52.17 -12.21 -8.28
CA ILE A 556 -53.42 -12.67 -7.70
C ILE A 556 -53.51 -12.05 -6.31
N PHE A 557 -54.60 -11.38 -5.99
CA PHE A 557 -54.82 -10.83 -4.65
C PHE A 557 -56.15 -11.31 -4.08
N LYS A 558 -56.18 -11.54 -2.77
CA LYS A 558 -57.40 -11.95 -2.05
C LYS A 558 -58.01 -10.75 -1.33
N MET A 559 -59.27 -10.47 -1.61
CA MET A 559 -60.04 -9.40 -0.96
C MET A 559 -61.43 -9.92 -0.61
N ASP A 560 -61.84 -9.76 0.66
CA ASP A 560 -63.18 -10.08 1.16
C ASP A 560 -63.66 -11.50 0.80
N GLY A 561 -62.75 -12.47 0.88
CA GLY A 561 -63.02 -13.89 0.62
C GLY A 561 -62.84 -14.34 -0.83
N PHE A 562 -62.75 -13.41 -1.80
CA PHE A 562 -62.61 -13.72 -3.22
C PHE A 562 -61.18 -13.50 -3.71
N GLN A 563 -60.72 -14.34 -4.65
CA GLN A 563 -59.45 -14.17 -5.36
C GLN A 563 -59.69 -13.40 -6.66
N LYS A 564 -58.91 -12.35 -6.90
CA LYS A 564 -58.92 -11.58 -8.14
C LYS A 564 -57.57 -11.62 -8.80
N ILE A 565 -57.58 -11.57 -10.13
CA ILE A 565 -56.38 -11.61 -10.97
C ILE A 565 -56.21 -10.23 -11.59
N SER A 566 -55.01 -9.68 -11.48
CA SER A 566 -54.60 -8.43 -12.12
C SER A 566 -53.27 -8.61 -12.82
N LYS A 567 -53.00 -7.78 -13.81
CA LYS A 567 -51.65 -7.64 -14.38
C LYS A 567 -50.90 -6.54 -13.64
N THR A 568 -49.61 -6.74 -13.41
CA THR A 568 -48.71 -5.68 -12.99
C THR A 568 -48.46 -4.74 -14.17
N VAL A 569 -48.36 -3.45 -13.86
CA VAL A 569 -47.91 -2.40 -14.78
C VAL A 569 -46.42 -2.15 -14.54
N ASN A 570 -46.07 -1.92 -13.28
CA ASN A 570 -44.69 -1.76 -12.81
C ASN A 570 -44.44 -2.66 -11.61
N LEU A 571 -43.24 -3.22 -11.51
CA LEU A 571 -42.82 -4.06 -10.40
C LEU A 571 -41.45 -3.61 -9.86
N SER A 572 -41.27 -3.60 -8.55
CA SER A 572 -39.99 -3.34 -7.86
C SER A 572 -39.77 -4.34 -6.73
N LEU A 573 -38.63 -4.27 -6.05
CA LEU A 573 -38.37 -5.06 -4.84
C LEU A 573 -39.25 -4.64 -3.64
N GLY A 574 -39.87 -3.46 -3.69
CA GLY A 574 -40.69 -2.94 -2.59
C GLY A 574 -42.20 -2.94 -2.87
N GLY A 575 -42.64 -3.19 -4.09
CA GLY A 575 -44.06 -3.12 -4.41
C GLY A 575 -44.39 -3.31 -5.89
N ALA A 576 -45.67 -3.23 -6.19
CA ALA A 576 -46.21 -3.31 -7.54
C ALA A 576 -47.24 -2.20 -7.80
N LYS A 577 -47.28 -1.73 -9.04
CA LYS A 577 -48.38 -0.94 -9.57
C LYS A 577 -49.26 -1.86 -10.41
N ILE A 578 -50.56 -1.89 -10.16
CA ILE A 578 -51.51 -2.75 -10.86
C ILE A 578 -52.69 -1.96 -11.44
N LEU A 579 -53.40 -2.57 -12.38
CA LEU A 579 -54.67 -2.08 -12.93
C LEU A 579 -55.82 -2.92 -12.40
N THR A 580 -56.79 -2.28 -11.77
CA THR A 580 -57.97 -2.96 -11.21
C THR A 580 -59.25 -2.38 -11.78
N ASP A 581 -60.26 -3.22 -12.03
CA ASP A 581 -61.56 -2.76 -12.53
C ASP A 581 -62.47 -2.21 -11.40
N ILE A 582 -62.03 -2.33 -10.14
CA ILE A 582 -62.75 -1.91 -8.92
C ILE A 582 -61.77 -1.20 -8.00
N PRO A 583 -62.14 -0.07 -7.36
CA PRO A 583 -61.23 0.63 -6.47
C PRO A 583 -60.87 -0.24 -5.26
N LEU A 584 -59.59 -0.29 -4.93
CA LEU A 584 -59.09 -0.95 -3.73
C LEU A 584 -59.00 0.05 -2.56
N PRO A 585 -59.45 -0.32 -1.33
CA PRO A 585 -59.41 0.60 -0.20
C PRO A 585 -57.97 0.94 0.20
N GLU A 586 -57.67 2.22 0.36
CA GLU A 586 -56.35 2.67 0.81
C GLU A 586 -56.04 2.19 2.23
N LYS A 587 -54.77 1.91 2.49
CA LYS A 587 -54.22 1.37 3.76
C LYS A 587 -54.72 -0.02 4.15
N LYS A 588 -55.50 -0.71 3.30
CA LYS A 588 -55.92 -2.10 3.52
C LYS A 588 -54.78 -3.07 3.21
N GLU A 589 -54.57 -4.02 4.11
CA GLU A 589 -53.67 -5.15 3.89
C GLU A 589 -54.39 -6.25 3.10
N ILE A 590 -53.69 -6.77 2.09
CA ILE A 590 -54.18 -7.78 1.16
C ILE A 590 -53.13 -8.89 1.04
N SER A 591 -53.59 -10.13 0.90
CA SER A 591 -52.69 -11.25 0.61
C SER A 591 -52.50 -11.36 -0.91
N LEU A 592 -51.24 -11.48 -1.33
CA LEU A 592 -50.81 -11.41 -2.70
C LEU A 592 -50.08 -12.69 -3.10
N ILE A 593 -50.29 -13.14 -4.33
CA ILE A 593 -49.48 -14.16 -4.98
C ILE A 593 -48.94 -13.53 -6.26
N LEU A 594 -47.62 -13.45 -6.35
CA LEU A 594 -46.92 -12.89 -7.50
C LEU A 594 -46.39 -14.03 -8.37
N VAL A 595 -46.74 -14.04 -9.66
CA VAL A 595 -46.42 -15.15 -10.58
C VAL A 595 -45.30 -14.73 -11.54
N LEU A 596 -44.05 -14.85 -11.13
CA LEU A 596 -42.86 -14.48 -11.91
C LEU A 596 -42.42 -15.60 -12.87
N GLY A 597 -42.87 -15.55 -14.13
CA GLY A 597 -42.48 -16.55 -15.13
C GLY A 597 -42.95 -17.96 -14.73
N ASN A 598 -42.01 -18.87 -14.42
CA ASN A 598 -42.30 -20.23 -13.93
C ASN A 598 -42.29 -20.36 -12.39
N LYS A 599 -42.11 -19.27 -11.64
CA LYS A 599 -42.10 -19.23 -10.18
C LYS A 599 -43.30 -18.45 -9.67
N ALA A 600 -43.84 -18.82 -8.51
CA ALA A 600 -44.83 -18.02 -7.80
C ALA A 600 -44.55 -18.02 -6.31
N PHE A 601 -44.73 -16.89 -5.65
CA PHE A 601 -44.61 -16.78 -4.19
C PHE A 601 -45.72 -15.91 -3.62
N GLN A 602 -46.00 -16.12 -2.33
CA GLN A 602 -47.04 -15.41 -1.60
C GLN A 602 -46.39 -14.36 -0.68
N CYS A 603 -46.91 -13.14 -0.70
CA CYS A 603 -46.51 -12.07 0.21
C CYS A 603 -47.73 -11.31 0.73
N GLY A 604 -47.55 -10.55 1.81
CA GLY A 604 -48.52 -9.53 2.18
C GLY A 604 -48.33 -8.30 1.29
N GLY A 605 -49.36 -7.47 1.19
CA GLY A 605 -49.15 -6.13 0.69
C GLY A 605 -50.18 -5.15 1.20
N LYS A 606 -49.81 -3.87 1.13
CA LYS A 606 -50.60 -2.76 1.62
C LYS A 606 -50.94 -1.84 0.47
N VAL A 607 -52.22 -1.53 0.30
CA VAL A 607 -52.66 -0.56 -0.71
C VAL A 607 -52.22 0.83 -0.27
N ILE A 608 -51.36 1.48 -1.05
CA ILE A 608 -50.82 2.82 -0.73
C ILE A 608 -51.70 3.91 -1.33
N TYR A 609 -52.15 3.74 -2.57
CA TYR A 609 -53.07 4.66 -3.24
C TYR A 609 -53.94 3.90 -4.25
N CYS A 610 -55.13 4.43 -4.55
CA CYS A 610 -55.98 3.93 -5.64
C CYS A 610 -56.65 5.08 -6.40
N GLN A 611 -56.31 5.26 -7.68
CA GLN A 611 -56.76 6.41 -8.47
C GLN A 611 -57.43 5.97 -9.78
N PRO A 612 -58.46 6.68 -10.27
CA PRO A 612 -59.05 6.41 -11.57
C PRO A 612 -58.04 6.66 -12.71
N GLY A 613 -58.01 5.79 -13.71
CA GLY A 613 -57.12 5.92 -14.88
C GLY A 613 -57.45 7.14 -15.75
N ASN A 614 -56.44 7.79 -16.31
CA ASN A 614 -56.63 8.96 -17.19
C ASN A 614 -57.39 8.61 -18.49
N GLN A 615 -58.28 9.53 -18.89
CA GLN A 615 -59.17 9.74 -20.06
C GLN A 615 -59.28 8.74 -21.24
N ASN A 616 -58.43 7.72 -21.40
CA ASN A 616 -58.55 6.70 -22.45
C ASN A 616 -59.02 5.32 -21.95
N PHE A 617 -59.08 5.08 -20.64
CA PHE A 617 -59.52 3.81 -20.05
C PHE A 617 -60.83 4.00 -19.29
N THR A 618 -61.95 3.79 -19.97
CA THR A 618 -63.26 3.74 -19.30
C THR A 618 -63.31 2.51 -18.39
N HIS A 619 -63.32 2.75 -17.07
CA HIS A 619 -63.54 1.79 -15.97
C HIS A 619 -62.33 1.02 -15.41
N GLN A 620 -61.13 1.63 -15.33
CA GLN A 620 -59.98 1.04 -14.61
C GLN A 620 -59.33 2.00 -13.62
N TYR A 621 -58.84 1.45 -12.51
CA TYR A 621 -58.14 2.13 -11.43
C TYR A 621 -56.67 1.70 -11.41
N LEU A 622 -55.77 2.68 -11.26
CA LEU A 622 -54.35 2.47 -11.00
C LEU A 622 -54.14 2.37 -9.49
N THR A 623 -53.69 1.21 -9.02
CA THR A 623 -53.44 0.96 -7.60
C THR A 623 -51.96 0.71 -7.35
N GLY A 624 -51.40 1.41 -6.36
CA GLY A 624 -50.05 1.14 -5.83
C GLY A 624 -50.12 0.23 -4.61
N ILE A 625 -49.30 -0.82 -4.60
CA ILE A 625 -49.25 -1.81 -3.52
C ILE A 625 -47.81 -1.94 -3.04
N GLU A 626 -47.57 -1.68 -1.76
CA GLU A 626 -46.32 -1.97 -1.07
C GLU A 626 -46.30 -3.44 -0.63
N PHE A 627 -45.18 -4.15 -0.82
CA PHE A 627 -45.04 -5.52 -0.37
C PHE A 627 -44.64 -5.59 1.11
N LEU A 628 -45.39 -6.37 1.88
CA LEU A 628 -45.13 -6.67 3.29
C LEU A 628 -44.50 -8.06 3.43
N ASP A 629 -43.54 -8.18 4.35
CA ASP A 629 -42.94 -9.45 4.78
C ASP A 629 -42.32 -10.29 3.65
N LEU A 630 -41.70 -9.65 2.66
CA LEU A 630 -40.93 -10.31 1.60
C LEU A 630 -39.73 -11.08 2.18
N SER A 631 -39.77 -12.40 2.09
CA SER A 631 -38.66 -13.25 2.54
C SER A 631 -37.40 -13.04 1.67
N LEU A 632 -36.22 -13.35 2.21
CA LEU A 632 -34.96 -13.27 1.46
C LEU A 632 -34.98 -14.12 0.18
N LYS A 633 -35.62 -15.28 0.23
CA LYS A 633 -35.77 -16.19 -0.91
C LYS A 633 -36.64 -15.59 -2.02
N ASP A 634 -37.70 -14.90 -1.64
CA ASP A 634 -38.64 -14.27 -2.58
C ASP A 634 -38.03 -12.99 -3.19
N ARG A 635 -37.25 -12.23 -2.41
CA ARG A 635 -36.44 -11.11 -2.93
C ARG A 635 -35.43 -11.58 -3.97
N HIS A 636 -34.68 -12.65 -3.69
CA HIS A 636 -33.74 -13.19 -4.67
C HIS A 636 -34.45 -13.68 -5.94
N SER A 637 -35.66 -14.24 -5.80
CA SER A 637 -36.47 -14.66 -6.95
C SER A 637 -36.96 -13.47 -7.80
N LEU A 638 -37.29 -12.33 -7.17
CA LEU A 638 -37.59 -11.07 -7.85
C LEU A 638 -36.36 -10.50 -8.58
N GLU A 639 -35.20 -10.51 -7.93
CA GLU A 639 -33.94 -10.03 -8.52
C GLU A 639 -33.52 -10.88 -9.73
N GLU A 640 -33.56 -12.21 -9.62
CA GLU A 640 -33.35 -13.12 -10.75
C GLU A 640 -34.32 -12.84 -11.90
N TYR A 641 -35.60 -12.60 -11.58
CA TYR A 641 -36.60 -12.28 -12.59
C TYR A 641 -36.29 -10.95 -13.29
N PHE A 642 -35.92 -9.89 -12.56
CA PHE A 642 -35.51 -8.62 -13.16
C PHE A 642 -34.27 -8.76 -14.04
N ASN A 643 -33.28 -9.54 -13.59
CA ASN A 643 -32.08 -9.82 -14.37
C ASN A 643 -32.40 -10.60 -15.66
N SER A 644 -33.40 -11.50 -15.62
CA SER A 644 -33.82 -12.28 -16.79
C SER A 644 -34.54 -11.46 -17.86
N LEU A 645 -35.12 -10.31 -17.50
CA LEU A 645 -35.94 -9.52 -18.41
C LEU A 645 -35.13 -8.72 -19.45
N ASN A 646 -33.80 -8.60 -19.31
CA ASN A 646 -32.96 -7.74 -20.18
C ASN A 646 -33.52 -6.31 -20.36
N LEU A 647 -34.34 -5.84 -19.42
CA LEU A 647 -34.96 -4.51 -19.44
C LEU A 647 -34.08 -3.54 -18.67
N THR A 648 -33.82 -2.37 -19.23
CA THR A 648 -33.33 -1.23 -18.44
C THR A 648 -34.41 -0.81 -17.45
N PRO A 649 -34.07 -0.52 -16.18
CA PRO A 649 -35.03 0.02 -15.23
C PRO A 649 -35.67 1.27 -15.83
N SER A 650 -36.97 1.46 -15.63
CA SER A 650 -37.70 2.53 -16.30
C SER A 650 -37.00 3.86 -16.05
N ARG A 651 -36.57 4.56 -17.12
CA ARG A 651 -36.21 5.98 -16.99
C ARG A 651 -37.41 6.65 -16.34
N PHE A 652 -37.20 7.18 -15.13
CA PHE A 652 -38.23 7.72 -14.26
C PHE A 652 -39.14 8.67 -15.07
N SER A 653 -40.37 8.22 -15.33
CA SER A 653 -41.43 8.99 -16.00
C SER A 653 -42.70 8.92 -15.15
#